data_AF-A0A916DK89-F1
#
_entry.id   AF-A0A916DK89-F1
#
_cell.length_a   1.000
_cell.length_b   1.000
_cell.length_c   1.000
_cell.angle_alpha   90.00
_cell.angle_beta   90.00
_cell.angle_gamma   90.00
#
_symmetry.space_group_name_H-M   'P 1'
#
loop_
_entity.id
_entity.type
_entity.pdbx_description
1 polymer ?
#
loop_
_entity_poly.entity_id
_entity_poly.type
_entity_poly.pdbx_seq_one_letter_code
_entity_poly.pdbx_strand_id
1 'polypeptide(L)'
;MLNNTENSPAELAAKFVNNTGKHIFLTGKAGTGKTTFLKHIIKNTFKNTVIAAPTGIAAINAGGVTLHSLFQLPFGAFIPEKNLPNILNESYKINTPHTLLKQLQLNKSKRKLIQEIELLIIDEVSMLRADLLDAIDTVLKSVRKKNQLAFGGIQILFIGDLLQLPPVVKEAEWDILKNYYPSAFFFDAWVLRENKPIYIELDKVYRQSDNVFIQVLNNLRNNSINEKDIALLNRYYKPDFTPAKEDTYIQLTTHNYKAENLNKQELEKLDTPSYFYPAEITGDFSEHNFPVENNLELKIGAQIIFIKNDPSGNQLFYNGKIGKIHTLHKDKILVQLDKGKIISVEKYEWENVRFTVNEITNEIEEHVIGSFKQYPIKLAWAITIHKSQGLTFEKAIIDVGKAFAPGQIYVALSRLTSLHGLVLTSEINFNSLYINKEIETFSKAKPELPFLHSQLKEESKIFLKSYVLQCFNFTESLLKLNLFTSELASEKKKNEKQQTTEWIKEIISEFEDIKKTADKFQVQLNSLFNAPPQENNIKWKERINAAALHFLPLLNNLSKKILTKIEILKDERKTTKTIKELIEMDAIIYKQIQQIKKAEAMAQSASGNEILTKEMINSVNENKEKIKTIDDLSTIQCNSKSQKEAKEKKEKTDTKKISFELYQSGLNIEQIALHRKLTVFTIENHLAYYVSLGMLAIDNFVDEEKWKNIITVCKTINSTKLSEIMEKLGEEYTYTDIKFSVAYYQNANKEKI
;
A
#
# COMPACT_ATOMS: atom_id res chain seq x y z
N MET A 1 -0.63 25.02 -11.01
CA MET A 1 -0.02 25.52 -12.27
C MET A 1 0.14 24.37 -13.26
N LEU A 2 -0.97 23.91 -13.85
CA LEU A 2 -1.02 22.96 -14.98
C LEU A 2 -1.99 23.49 -16.06
N ASN A 3 -2.28 24.80 -16.05
CA ASN A 3 -3.21 25.42 -17.00
C ASN A 3 -2.36 26.05 -18.11
N ASN A 4 -2.46 25.48 -19.31
CA ASN A 4 -1.83 25.86 -20.59
C ASN A 4 -0.62 25.00 -21.01
N THR A 5 -0.88 23.78 -21.49
CA THR A 5 -0.21 23.18 -22.66
C THR A 5 -0.91 21.87 -23.04
N GLU A 6 -1.88 21.88 -23.97
CA GLU A 6 -2.64 20.68 -24.42
C GLU A 6 -1.77 19.48 -24.93
N ASN A 7 -0.44 19.62 -24.96
CA ASN A 7 0.55 18.65 -25.44
C ASN A 7 1.65 18.30 -24.42
N SER A 8 1.44 18.50 -23.12
CA SER A 8 2.46 18.07 -22.14
C SER A 8 2.53 16.53 -22.04
N PRO A 9 3.73 15.91 -21.95
CA PRO A 9 3.84 14.46 -21.73
C PRO A 9 3.10 13.97 -20.48
N ALA A 10 2.98 14.83 -19.46
CA ALA A 10 2.19 14.57 -18.26
C ALA A 10 0.69 14.44 -18.57
N GLU A 11 0.11 15.37 -19.33
CA GLU A 11 -1.30 15.28 -19.74
C GLU A 11 -1.56 14.06 -20.63
N LEU A 12 -0.63 13.75 -21.52
CA LEU A 12 -0.70 12.54 -22.36
C LEU A 12 -0.72 11.27 -21.50
N ALA A 13 0.16 11.18 -20.51
CA ALA A 13 0.16 10.06 -19.56
C ALA A 13 -1.15 9.98 -18.78
N ALA A 14 -1.71 11.10 -18.31
CA ALA A 14 -3.00 11.13 -17.64
C ALA A 14 -4.14 10.63 -18.54
N LYS A 15 -4.14 11.01 -19.83
CA LYS A 15 -5.10 10.51 -20.82
C LYS A 15 -4.96 9.00 -21.03
N PHE A 16 -3.75 8.45 -21.12
CA PHE A 16 -3.56 6.99 -21.21
C PHE A 16 -4.06 6.28 -19.94
N VAL A 17 -3.80 6.84 -18.75
CA VAL A 17 -4.29 6.28 -17.47
C VAL A 17 -5.81 6.22 -17.46
N ASN A 18 -6.49 7.31 -17.81
CA ASN A 18 -7.95 7.38 -17.66
C ASN A 18 -8.71 6.73 -18.83
N ASN A 19 -8.20 6.85 -20.06
CA ASN A 19 -8.96 6.51 -21.26
C ASN A 19 -8.56 5.17 -21.88
N THR A 20 -7.55 4.47 -21.36
CA THR A 20 -7.11 3.18 -21.92
C THR A 20 -6.96 2.09 -20.84
N GLY A 21 -6.78 0.84 -21.28
CA GLY A 21 -6.38 -0.28 -20.44
C GLY A 21 -4.89 -0.60 -20.47
N LYS A 22 -4.08 0.18 -21.20
CA LYS A 22 -2.65 -0.11 -21.41
C LYS A 22 -1.81 0.20 -20.19
N HIS A 23 -0.82 -0.64 -19.91
CA HIS A 23 0.19 -0.32 -18.91
C HIS A 23 1.03 0.85 -19.38
N ILE A 24 1.52 1.66 -18.44
CA ILE A 24 2.26 2.88 -18.74
C ILE A 24 3.54 2.87 -17.92
N PHE A 25 4.65 3.21 -18.55
CA PHE A 25 5.89 3.51 -17.88
C PHE A 25 6.19 5.00 -18.03
N LEU A 26 5.95 5.72 -16.95
CA LEU A 26 6.28 7.14 -16.85
C LEU A 26 7.67 7.28 -16.24
N THR A 27 8.59 7.77 -17.07
CA THR A 27 9.95 8.09 -16.67
C THR A 27 10.22 9.58 -16.77
N GLY A 28 11.39 9.98 -16.32
CA GLY A 28 11.88 11.33 -16.44
C GLY A 28 13.09 11.51 -15.56
N LYS A 29 13.91 12.48 -15.93
CA LYS A 29 15.11 12.85 -15.18
C LYS A 29 14.78 13.21 -13.72
N ALA A 30 15.80 13.30 -12.90
CA ALA A 30 15.63 13.81 -11.55
C ALA A 30 15.05 15.25 -11.58
N GLY A 31 14.04 15.52 -10.75
CA GLY A 31 13.44 16.86 -10.68
C GLY A 31 12.45 17.23 -11.80
N THR A 32 11.89 16.27 -12.53
CA THR A 32 10.91 16.53 -13.61
C THR A 32 9.44 16.55 -13.16
N GLY A 33 9.17 16.38 -11.86
CA GLY A 33 7.82 16.47 -11.30
C GLY A 33 7.03 15.14 -11.23
N LYS A 34 7.69 13.98 -11.29
CA LYS A 34 7.05 12.64 -11.17
C LYS A 34 6.10 12.52 -9.96
N THR A 35 6.55 12.91 -8.76
CA THR A 35 5.72 12.88 -7.54
C THR A 35 4.52 13.84 -7.63
N THR A 36 4.68 14.98 -8.29
CA THR A 36 3.58 15.93 -8.54
C THR A 36 2.54 15.32 -9.48
N PHE A 37 2.99 14.62 -10.53
CA PHE A 37 2.13 13.89 -11.43
C PHE A 37 1.36 12.76 -10.71
N LEU A 38 2.05 11.98 -9.86
CA LEU A 38 1.41 10.94 -9.03
C LEU A 38 0.21 11.52 -8.24
N LYS A 39 0.43 12.62 -7.51
CA LYS A 39 -0.64 13.29 -6.74
C LYS A 39 -1.79 13.79 -7.63
N HIS A 40 -1.47 14.29 -8.82
CA HIS A 40 -2.47 14.71 -9.80
C HIS A 40 -3.35 13.55 -10.28
N ILE A 41 -2.74 12.39 -10.61
CA ILE A 41 -3.47 11.19 -11.04
C ILE A 41 -4.38 10.68 -9.92
N ILE A 42 -3.89 10.58 -8.69
CA ILE A 42 -4.68 10.10 -7.55
C ILE A 42 -5.96 10.93 -7.35
N LYS A 43 -5.83 12.26 -7.51
CA LYS A 43 -6.95 13.18 -7.36
C LYS A 43 -7.96 13.05 -8.52
N ASN A 44 -7.48 12.85 -9.74
CA ASN A 44 -8.29 13.03 -10.95
C ASN A 44 -8.73 11.71 -11.61
N THR A 45 -8.14 10.57 -11.29
CA THR A 45 -8.52 9.30 -11.92
C THR A 45 -9.81 8.74 -11.33
N PHE A 46 -10.76 8.34 -12.17
CA PHE A 46 -11.99 7.68 -11.71
C PHE A 46 -11.79 6.20 -11.33
N LYS A 47 -10.60 5.65 -11.61
CA LYS A 47 -10.30 4.23 -11.38
C LYS A 47 -10.10 3.94 -9.90
N ASN A 48 -10.56 2.77 -9.47
CA ASN A 48 -10.22 2.24 -8.15
C ASN A 48 -8.72 1.99 -8.08
N THR A 49 -8.01 2.89 -7.39
CA THR A 49 -6.55 3.01 -7.46
C THR A 49 -5.91 2.60 -6.15
N VAL A 50 -4.82 1.84 -6.24
CA VAL A 50 -3.92 1.55 -5.12
C VAL A 50 -2.51 1.98 -5.49
N ILE A 51 -1.82 2.62 -4.54
CA ILE A 51 -0.43 3.04 -4.69
C ILE A 51 0.44 2.06 -3.92
N ALA A 52 1.49 1.59 -4.58
CA ALA A 52 2.49 0.75 -3.97
C ALA A 52 3.91 1.16 -4.34
N ALA A 53 4.87 0.74 -3.52
CA ALA A 53 6.29 0.89 -3.80
C ALA A 53 7.10 -0.36 -3.37
N PRO A 54 8.31 -0.57 -3.91
CA PRO A 54 9.17 -1.68 -3.50
C PRO A 54 9.66 -1.60 -2.05
N THR A 55 9.84 -0.38 -1.51
CA THR A 55 10.41 -0.14 -0.16
C THR A 55 9.43 0.61 0.76
N GLY A 56 9.59 0.45 2.08
CA GLY A 56 8.71 1.08 3.09
C GLY A 56 8.73 2.61 3.05
N ILE A 57 9.92 3.22 2.96
CA ILE A 57 10.08 4.68 2.91
C ILE A 57 9.45 5.25 1.62
N ALA A 58 9.65 4.58 0.47
CA ALA A 58 9.02 5.01 -0.78
C ALA A 58 7.49 4.90 -0.70
N ALA A 59 6.96 3.84 -0.09
CA ALA A 59 5.53 3.66 0.11
C ALA A 59 4.93 4.80 0.96
N ILE A 60 5.54 5.12 2.11
CA ILE A 60 5.10 6.22 2.97
C ILE A 60 5.17 7.56 2.23
N ASN A 61 6.25 7.82 1.48
CA ASN A 61 6.41 9.07 0.73
C ASN A 61 5.38 9.23 -0.40
N ALA A 62 4.99 8.12 -1.03
CA ALA A 62 3.99 8.07 -2.08
C ALA A 62 2.54 8.10 -1.54
N GLY A 63 2.34 7.94 -0.23
CA GLY A 63 0.99 7.77 0.36
C GLY A 63 0.40 6.40 0.00
N GLY A 64 1.21 5.35 0.05
CA GLY A 64 0.83 4.00 -0.35
C GLY A 64 1.39 2.93 0.57
N VAL A 65 1.34 1.69 0.09
CA VAL A 65 1.79 0.50 0.83
C VAL A 65 2.95 -0.19 0.13
N THR A 66 3.68 -1.07 0.81
CA THR A 66 4.72 -1.85 0.11
C THR A 66 4.08 -2.93 -0.77
N LEU A 67 4.70 -3.27 -1.91
CA LEU A 67 4.24 -4.38 -2.77
C LEU A 67 4.14 -5.70 -1.99
N HIS A 68 5.10 -5.97 -1.11
CA HIS A 68 5.09 -7.15 -0.23
C HIS A 68 3.86 -7.18 0.69
N SER A 69 3.50 -6.06 1.33
CA SER A 69 2.32 -5.97 2.20
C SER A 69 0.99 -5.96 1.43
N LEU A 70 0.97 -5.40 0.22
CA LEU A 70 -0.21 -5.36 -0.63
C LEU A 70 -0.59 -6.76 -1.12
N PHE A 71 0.38 -7.55 -1.56
CA PHE A 71 0.11 -8.87 -2.13
C PHE A 71 0.47 -10.04 -1.21
N GLN A 72 0.90 -9.77 0.03
CA GLN A 72 1.38 -10.77 1.00
C GLN A 72 2.47 -11.68 0.40
N LEU A 73 3.43 -11.07 -0.28
CA LEU A 73 4.49 -11.80 -0.96
C LEU A 73 5.54 -12.30 0.06
N PRO A 74 5.96 -13.56 -0.02
CA PRO A 74 7.10 -14.04 0.75
C PRO A 74 8.39 -13.39 0.25
N PHE A 75 9.35 -13.15 1.14
CA PHE A 75 10.71 -12.78 0.74
C PHE A 75 11.41 -13.95 0.03
N GLY A 76 12.31 -13.63 -0.90
CA GLY A 76 13.08 -14.59 -1.68
C GLY A 76 12.90 -14.39 -3.18
N ALA A 77 13.59 -15.22 -3.97
CA ALA A 77 13.49 -15.20 -5.42
C ALA A 77 12.18 -15.85 -5.90
N PHE A 78 11.68 -15.41 -7.05
CA PHE A 78 10.58 -16.07 -7.75
C PHE A 78 11.08 -16.66 -9.08
N ILE A 79 10.69 -17.89 -9.38
CA ILE A 79 10.94 -18.52 -10.67
C ILE A 79 9.61 -18.87 -11.34
N PRO A 80 9.45 -18.61 -12.65
CA PRO A 80 8.22 -18.87 -13.38
C PRO A 80 8.05 -20.36 -13.79
N GLU A 81 8.58 -21.29 -12.99
CA GLU A 81 8.46 -22.74 -13.20
C GLU A 81 7.55 -23.39 -12.17
N LYS A 82 6.86 -24.46 -12.56
CA LYS A 82 5.92 -25.16 -11.66
C LYS A 82 6.62 -25.95 -10.56
N ASN A 83 7.78 -26.51 -10.86
CA ASN A 83 8.54 -27.37 -9.94
C ASN A 83 9.74 -26.60 -9.38
N LEU A 84 10.10 -26.88 -8.13
CA LEU A 84 11.35 -26.38 -7.57
C LEU A 84 12.53 -27.11 -8.23
N PRO A 85 13.58 -26.39 -8.65
CA PRO A 85 14.82 -27.03 -9.05
C PRO A 85 15.39 -27.81 -7.85
N ASN A 86 15.98 -28.99 -8.11
CA ASN A 86 16.57 -29.88 -7.08
C ASN A 86 17.77 -29.26 -6.32
N ILE A 87 18.11 -27.99 -6.58
CA ILE A 87 19.22 -27.26 -5.99
C ILE A 87 18.66 -26.39 -4.87
N LEU A 88 18.33 -27.00 -3.73
CA LEU A 88 18.00 -26.28 -2.51
C LEU A 88 19.29 -26.09 -1.71
N ASN A 89 19.89 -24.91 -1.80
CA ASN A 89 20.78 -24.44 -0.73
C ASN A 89 19.88 -23.88 0.38
N GLU A 90 20.06 -24.32 1.63
CA GLU A 90 19.27 -23.89 2.79
C GLU A 90 19.33 -22.37 3.07
N SER A 91 20.25 -21.66 2.42
CA SER A 91 20.61 -20.28 2.70
C SER A 91 19.69 -19.21 2.07
N TYR A 92 18.84 -19.54 1.09
CA TYR A 92 17.88 -18.57 0.52
C TYR A 92 16.60 -19.20 -0.04
N LYS A 93 15.47 -18.50 0.14
CA LYS A 93 14.13 -18.99 -0.21
C LYS A 93 13.81 -18.75 -1.69
N ILE A 94 13.31 -19.78 -2.37
CA ILE A 94 12.84 -19.73 -3.76
C ILE A 94 11.34 -20.03 -3.79
N ASN A 95 10.59 -19.24 -4.55
CA ASN A 95 9.15 -19.39 -4.73
C ASN A 95 8.82 -19.70 -6.20
N THR A 96 7.85 -20.58 -6.40
CA THR A 96 7.24 -20.97 -7.68
C THR A 96 5.79 -20.51 -7.68
N PRO A 97 5.07 -20.48 -8.82
CA PRO A 97 3.63 -20.19 -8.83
C PRO A 97 2.84 -21.07 -7.88
N HIS A 98 3.17 -22.37 -7.80
CA HIS A 98 2.48 -23.30 -6.91
C HIS A 98 2.76 -23.00 -5.43
N THR A 99 4.02 -22.82 -5.04
CA THR A 99 4.38 -22.55 -3.64
C THR A 99 3.93 -21.17 -3.17
N LEU A 100 4.02 -20.17 -4.05
CA LEU A 100 3.49 -18.83 -3.81
C LEU A 100 1.99 -18.86 -3.52
N LEU A 101 1.20 -19.47 -4.42
CA LEU A 101 -0.25 -19.56 -4.25
C LEU A 101 -0.67 -20.41 -3.04
N LYS A 102 0.11 -21.44 -2.67
CA LYS A 102 -0.13 -22.24 -1.47
C LYS A 102 0.14 -21.48 -0.18
N GLN A 103 1.14 -20.60 -0.17
CA GLN A 103 1.52 -19.78 1.00
C GLN A 103 0.67 -18.51 1.14
N LEU A 104 -0.05 -18.10 0.08
CA LEU A 104 -0.92 -16.92 0.09
C LEU A 104 -2.11 -17.10 1.04
N GLN A 105 -2.09 -16.39 2.17
CA GLN A 105 -3.16 -16.39 3.17
C GLN A 105 -4.00 -15.10 3.09
N LEU A 106 -4.67 -14.91 1.95
CA LEU A 106 -5.53 -13.75 1.73
C LEU A 106 -6.91 -13.95 2.38
N ASN A 107 -7.24 -13.10 3.36
CA ASN A 107 -8.58 -13.04 3.94
C ASN A 107 -9.63 -12.47 2.94
N LYS A 108 -10.93 -12.59 3.27
CA LYS A 108 -12.05 -12.13 2.39
C LYS A 108 -11.90 -10.67 2.00
N SER A 109 -11.54 -9.79 2.94
CA SER A 109 -11.41 -8.34 2.68
C SER A 109 -10.25 -8.01 1.75
N LYS A 110 -9.07 -8.60 1.96
CA LYS A 110 -7.89 -8.40 1.08
C LYS A 110 -8.13 -8.99 -0.30
N ARG A 111 -8.80 -10.14 -0.38
CA ARG A 111 -9.21 -10.73 -1.66
C ARG A 111 -10.15 -9.80 -2.43
N LYS A 112 -11.16 -9.23 -1.74
CA LYS A 112 -12.08 -8.23 -2.31
C LYS A 112 -11.34 -6.99 -2.78
N LEU A 113 -10.41 -6.46 -1.97
CA LEU A 113 -9.53 -5.34 -2.39
C LEU A 113 -8.84 -5.62 -3.72
N ILE A 114 -8.11 -6.74 -3.84
CA ILE A 114 -7.39 -7.09 -5.07
C ILE A 114 -8.35 -7.26 -6.26
N GLN A 115 -9.58 -7.72 -6.03
CA GLN A 115 -10.61 -7.88 -7.06
C GLN A 115 -11.22 -6.54 -7.52
N GLU A 116 -11.23 -5.51 -6.67
CA GLU A 116 -11.78 -4.19 -7.00
C GLU A 116 -10.73 -3.20 -7.53
N ILE A 117 -9.43 -3.50 -7.43
CA ILE A 117 -8.39 -2.67 -8.06
C ILE A 117 -8.60 -2.63 -9.58
N GLU A 118 -8.57 -1.40 -10.14
CA GLU A 118 -8.60 -1.12 -11.57
C GLU A 118 -7.25 -0.53 -12.04
N LEU A 119 -6.59 0.26 -11.19
CA LEU A 119 -5.28 0.86 -11.43
C LEU A 119 -4.34 0.56 -10.26
N LEU A 120 -3.18 -0.03 -10.55
CA LEU A 120 -2.07 -0.14 -9.60
C LEU A 120 -0.96 0.84 -10.01
N ILE A 121 -0.63 1.79 -9.14
CA ILE A 121 0.50 2.68 -9.35
C ILE A 121 1.70 2.12 -8.58
N ILE A 122 2.82 1.91 -9.27
CA ILE A 122 4.07 1.46 -8.66
C ILE A 122 5.08 2.61 -8.77
N ASP A 123 5.34 3.27 -7.65
CA ASP A 123 6.39 4.30 -7.57
C ASP A 123 7.77 3.67 -7.31
N GLU A 124 8.83 4.37 -7.70
CA GLU A 124 10.22 3.89 -7.65
C GLU A 124 10.44 2.53 -8.35
N VAL A 125 9.82 2.35 -9.53
CA VAL A 125 9.89 1.10 -10.30
C VAL A 125 11.32 0.69 -10.71
N SER A 126 12.30 1.61 -10.71
CA SER A 126 13.69 1.26 -11.02
C SER A 126 14.28 0.25 -10.03
N MET A 127 13.75 0.18 -8.80
CA MET A 127 14.13 -0.80 -7.78
C MET A 127 13.31 -2.09 -7.85
N LEU A 128 12.31 -2.18 -8.74
CA LEU A 128 11.46 -3.35 -8.88
C LEU A 128 12.17 -4.44 -9.70
N ARG A 129 12.25 -5.64 -9.12
CA ARG A 129 12.80 -6.82 -9.80
C ARG A 129 11.81 -7.44 -10.78
N ALA A 130 12.31 -7.99 -11.88
CA ALA A 130 11.54 -8.73 -12.88
C ALA A 130 10.72 -9.88 -12.27
N ASP A 131 11.37 -10.69 -11.43
CA ASP A 131 10.76 -11.86 -10.80
C ASP A 131 9.66 -11.49 -9.81
N LEU A 132 9.84 -10.40 -9.06
CA LEU A 132 8.80 -9.89 -8.18
C LEU A 132 7.57 -9.43 -8.96
N LEU A 133 7.75 -8.83 -10.15
CA LEU A 133 6.63 -8.41 -11.00
C LEU A 133 5.84 -9.62 -11.54
N ASP A 134 6.50 -10.70 -11.94
CA ASP A 134 5.83 -11.94 -12.35
C ASP A 134 5.16 -12.67 -11.17
N ALA A 135 5.73 -12.58 -9.97
CA ALA A 135 5.06 -13.06 -8.76
C ALA A 135 3.75 -12.30 -8.54
N ILE A 136 3.76 -10.97 -8.67
CA ILE A 136 2.56 -10.12 -8.59
C ILE A 136 1.53 -10.52 -9.66
N ASP A 137 1.95 -10.69 -10.92
CA ASP A 137 1.08 -11.16 -12.00
C ASP A 137 0.41 -12.50 -11.66
N THR A 138 1.18 -13.46 -11.13
CA THR A 138 0.68 -14.76 -10.69
C THR A 138 -0.40 -14.64 -9.60
N VAL A 139 -0.16 -13.80 -8.59
CA VAL A 139 -1.15 -13.55 -7.53
C VAL A 139 -2.41 -12.92 -8.11
N LEU A 140 -2.27 -11.87 -8.94
CA LEU A 140 -3.39 -11.13 -9.50
C LEU A 140 -4.26 -12.00 -10.41
N LYS A 141 -3.66 -12.79 -11.30
CA LYS A 141 -4.37 -13.74 -12.17
C LYS A 141 -5.20 -14.73 -11.36
N SER A 142 -4.61 -15.32 -10.32
CA SER A 142 -5.28 -16.30 -9.45
C SER A 142 -6.43 -15.69 -8.63
N VAL A 143 -6.19 -14.55 -7.99
CA VAL A 143 -7.18 -13.89 -7.12
C VAL A 143 -8.40 -13.40 -7.93
N ARG A 144 -8.15 -12.82 -9.10
CA ARG A 144 -9.18 -12.27 -10.00
C ARG A 144 -9.79 -13.30 -10.94
N LYS A 145 -9.27 -14.54 -10.96
CA LYS A 145 -9.69 -15.63 -11.86
C LYS A 145 -9.63 -15.24 -13.35
N LYS A 146 -8.61 -14.45 -13.71
CA LYS A 146 -8.40 -13.90 -15.07
C LYS A 146 -7.04 -14.32 -15.61
N ASN A 147 -6.81 -15.63 -15.71
CA ASN A 147 -5.49 -16.21 -16.02
C ASN A 147 -4.94 -15.84 -17.40
N GLN A 148 -5.82 -15.47 -18.34
CA GLN A 148 -5.46 -15.10 -19.71
C GLN A 148 -5.04 -13.63 -19.86
N LEU A 149 -5.31 -12.79 -18.85
CA LEU A 149 -5.02 -11.36 -18.90
C LEU A 149 -3.82 -11.04 -18.02
N ALA A 150 -2.89 -10.23 -18.52
CA ALA A 150 -1.79 -9.68 -17.72
C ALA A 150 -2.34 -8.97 -16.47
N PHE A 151 -1.72 -9.22 -15.32
CA PHE A 151 -2.09 -8.71 -14.01
C PHE A 151 -3.57 -8.92 -13.65
N GLY A 152 -4.19 -9.98 -14.18
CA GLY A 152 -5.62 -10.24 -14.01
C GLY A 152 -6.53 -9.14 -14.58
N GLY A 153 -6.05 -8.40 -15.58
CA GLY A 153 -6.74 -7.28 -16.23
C GLY A 153 -6.67 -5.95 -15.47
N ILE A 154 -5.72 -5.78 -14.55
CA ILE A 154 -5.44 -4.50 -13.89
C ILE A 154 -4.52 -3.66 -14.77
N GLN A 155 -4.77 -2.36 -14.87
CA GLN A 155 -3.82 -1.44 -15.49
C GLN A 155 -2.69 -1.09 -14.51
N ILE A 156 -1.43 -1.18 -14.94
CA ILE A 156 -0.27 -0.79 -14.15
C ILE A 156 0.30 0.53 -14.65
N LEU A 157 0.49 1.49 -13.75
CA LEU A 157 1.27 2.71 -13.98
C LEU A 157 2.59 2.60 -13.23
N PHE A 158 3.67 2.36 -13.96
CA PHE A 158 5.02 2.34 -13.44
C PHE A 158 5.60 3.76 -13.45
N ILE A 159 6.11 4.23 -12.32
CA ILE A 159 6.76 5.53 -12.18
C ILE A 159 8.17 5.33 -11.65
N GLY A 160 9.16 5.94 -12.28
CA GLY A 160 10.54 5.89 -11.79
C GLY A 160 11.56 6.43 -12.78
N ASP A 161 12.83 6.23 -12.50
CA ASP A 161 13.94 6.61 -13.38
C ASP A 161 14.95 5.46 -13.41
N LEU A 162 14.98 4.71 -14.52
CA LEU A 162 15.78 3.49 -14.67
C LEU A 162 17.28 3.70 -14.43
N LEU A 163 17.76 4.93 -14.63
CA LEU A 163 19.17 5.29 -14.55
C LEU A 163 19.57 5.81 -13.16
N GLN A 164 18.64 5.86 -12.19
CA GLN A 164 18.97 6.20 -10.81
C GLN A 164 19.58 5.01 -10.06
N LEU A 165 18.75 4.13 -9.51
CA LEU A 165 19.20 2.99 -8.73
C LEU A 165 18.57 1.72 -9.28
N PRO A 166 19.38 0.72 -9.68
CA PRO A 166 18.87 -0.56 -10.16
C PRO A 166 18.31 -1.39 -8.99
N PRO A 167 17.57 -2.47 -9.29
CA PRO A 167 17.15 -3.43 -8.29
C PRO A 167 18.36 -4.05 -7.58
N VAL A 168 18.27 -4.21 -6.26
CA VAL A 168 19.31 -4.90 -5.48
C VAL A 168 18.98 -6.40 -5.46
N VAL A 169 19.83 -7.20 -6.10
CA VAL A 169 19.72 -8.67 -6.13
C VAL A 169 21.01 -9.24 -5.55
N LYS A 170 20.90 -10.19 -4.62
CA LYS A 170 22.07 -10.89 -4.07
C LYS A 170 22.65 -11.80 -5.15
N GLU A 171 23.98 -11.93 -5.22
CA GLU A 171 24.65 -12.76 -6.24
C GLU A 171 24.09 -14.19 -6.28
N ALA A 172 23.89 -14.81 -5.12
CA ALA A 172 23.33 -16.16 -5.01
C ALA A 172 21.89 -16.28 -5.57
N GLU A 173 21.07 -15.23 -5.45
CA GLU A 173 19.74 -15.21 -6.07
C GLU A 173 19.85 -15.00 -7.58
N TRP A 174 20.76 -14.12 -8.01
CA TRP A 174 20.98 -13.81 -9.43
C TRP A 174 21.49 -15.02 -10.22
N ASP A 175 22.32 -15.86 -9.61
CA ASP A 175 22.84 -17.09 -10.24
C ASP A 175 21.73 -18.04 -10.71
N ILE A 176 20.58 -18.02 -10.06
CA ILE A 176 19.40 -18.78 -10.48
C ILE A 176 18.56 -17.96 -11.44
N LEU A 177 18.27 -16.71 -11.08
CA LEU A 177 17.35 -15.85 -11.85
C LEU A 177 17.82 -15.59 -13.28
N LYS A 178 19.14 -15.51 -13.51
CA LYS A 178 19.73 -15.30 -14.84
C LYS A 178 19.35 -16.37 -15.87
N ASN A 179 18.92 -17.56 -15.42
CA ASN A 179 18.44 -18.62 -16.31
C ASN A 179 17.03 -18.37 -16.83
N TYR A 180 16.25 -17.52 -16.15
CA TYR A 180 14.85 -17.24 -16.45
C TYR A 180 14.63 -15.82 -16.97
N TYR A 181 15.45 -14.88 -16.51
CA TYR A 181 15.33 -13.46 -16.76
C TYR A 181 16.60 -12.92 -17.44
N PRO A 182 16.46 -12.21 -18.58
CA PRO A 182 17.60 -11.55 -19.23
C PRO A 182 18.34 -10.58 -18.31
N SER A 183 17.59 -9.84 -17.49
CA SER A 183 18.13 -8.94 -16.47
C SER A 183 17.22 -8.91 -15.23
N ALA A 184 17.70 -8.28 -14.15
CA ALA A 184 16.91 -8.08 -12.95
C ALA A 184 15.82 -7.00 -13.09
N PHE A 185 15.84 -6.18 -14.14
CA PHE A 185 14.94 -5.04 -14.27
C PHE A 185 13.50 -5.44 -14.58
N PHE A 186 12.54 -4.72 -14.01
CA PHE A 186 11.10 -5.01 -14.17
C PHE A 186 10.66 -5.20 -15.63
N PHE A 187 11.26 -4.49 -16.59
CA PHE A 187 10.88 -4.55 -18.01
C PHE A 187 11.18 -5.89 -18.68
N ASP A 188 12.03 -6.73 -18.07
CA ASP A 188 12.34 -8.09 -18.54
C ASP A 188 11.46 -9.18 -17.90
N ALA A 189 10.48 -8.79 -17.09
CA ALA A 189 9.47 -9.70 -16.57
C ALA A 189 8.70 -10.38 -17.71
N TRP A 190 8.35 -11.65 -17.54
CA TRP A 190 7.68 -12.43 -18.58
C TRP A 190 6.32 -11.83 -18.96
N VAL A 191 5.58 -11.34 -17.97
CA VAL A 191 4.28 -10.69 -18.18
C VAL A 191 4.35 -9.51 -19.16
N LEU A 192 5.47 -8.80 -19.22
CA LEU A 192 5.65 -7.61 -20.07
C LEU A 192 6.13 -7.90 -21.49
N ARG A 193 6.50 -9.15 -21.84
CA ARG A 193 6.98 -9.50 -23.18
C ARG A 193 5.96 -9.19 -24.27
N GLU A 194 4.71 -9.55 -24.02
CA GLU A 194 3.56 -9.29 -24.92
C GLU A 194 2.72 -8.09 -24.47
N ASN A 195 2.98 -7.54 -23.27
CA ASN A 195 2.21 -6.46 -22.66
C ASN A 195 3.12 -5.27 -22.32
N LYS A 196 3.94 -4.84 -23.29
CA LYS A 196 4.90 -3.76 -23.10
C LYS A 196 4.17 -2.47 -22.67
N PRO A 197 4.64 -1.81 -21.60
CA PRO A 197 4.04 -0.56 -21.17
C PRO A 197 4.33 0.57 -22.17
N ILE A 198 3.40 1.51 -22.31
CA ILE A 198 3.59 2.74 -23.08
C ILE A 198 4.67 3.58 -22.40
N TYR A 199 5.77 3.82 -23.10
CA TYR A 199 6.88 4.62 -22.60
C TYR A 199 6.56 6.11 -22.78
N ILE A 200 6.53 6.86 -21.67
CA ILE A 200 6.35 8.32 -21.67
C ILE A 200 7.42 8.95 -20.78
N GLU A 201 8.13 9.94 -21.30
CA GLU A 201 9.21 10.63 -20.57
C GLU A 201 8.86 12.10 -20.31
N LEU A 202 9.05 12.53 -19.06
CA LEU A 202 8.99 13.94 -18.67
C LEU A 202 10.34 14.61 -18.94
N ASP A 203 10.37 15.52 -19.91
CA ASP A 203 11.64 16.13 -20.37
C ASP A 203 12.05 17.38 -19.57
N LYS A 204 11.08 18.13 -19.03
CA LYS A 204 11.33 19.42 -18.37
C LYS A 204 11.86 19.22 -16.94
N VAL A 205 13.12 19.60 -16.73
CA VAL A 205 13.79 19.59 -15.42
C VAL A 205 13.49 20.90 -14.69
N TYR A 206 13.00 20.81 -13.45
CA TYR A 206 12.68 21.98 -12.62
C TYR A 206 13.71 22.23 -11.50
N ARG A 207 14.56 21.25 -11.19
CA ARG A 207 15.49 21.31 -10.05
C ARG A 207 16.74 22.13 -10.34
N GLN A 208 17.38 21.90 -11.48
CA GLN A 208 18.60 22.59 -11.89
C GLN A 208 18.26 23.75 -12.83
N SER A 209 18.96 24.88 -12.66
CA SER A 209 18.87 26.03 -13.56
C SER A 209 20.10 26.17 -14.47
N ASP A 210 21.20 25.49 -14.15
CA ASP A 210 22.46 25.54 -14.91
C ASP A 210 22.43 24.58 -16.11
N ASN A 211 22.36 25.14 -17.32
CA ASN A 211 22.32 24.39 -18.56
C ASN A 211 23.56 23.51 -18.79
N VAL A 212 24.75 23.97 -18.38
CA VAL A 212 25.99 23.19 -18.53
C VAL A 212 25.92 21.97 -17.62
N PHE A 213 25.49 22.16 -16.37
CA PHE A 213 25.35 21.06 -15.44
C PHE A 213 24.27 20.05 -15.88
N ILE A 214 23.14 20.55 -16.39
CA ILE A 214 22.07 19.71 -16.95
C ILE A 214 22.60 18.86 -18.11
N GLN A 215 23.44 19.42 -18.99
CA GLN A 215 24.06 18.68 -20.08
C GLN A 215 24.98 17.58 -19.56
N VAL A 216 25.87 17.88 -18.59
CA VAL A 216 26.76 16.87 -17.98
C VAL A 216 25.94 15.75 -17.32
N LEU A 217 24.88 16.09 -16.57
CA LEU A 217 23.99 15.10 -15.96
C LEU A 217 23.25 14.24 -16.99
N ASN A 218 22.86 14.84 -18.12
CA ASN A 218 22.22 14.10 -19.21
C ASN A 218 23.21 13.18 -19.91
N ASN A 219 24.45 13.62 -20.09
CA ASN A 219 25.51 12.81 -20.68
C ASN A 219 25.88 11.64 -19.76
N LEU A 220 25.96 11.88 -18.45
CA LEU A 220 26.10 10.82 -17.44
C LEU A 220 24.92 9.84 -17.47
N ARG A 221 23.68 10.36 -17.51
CA ARG A 221 22.46 9.54 -17.57
C ARG A 221 22.46 8.65 -18.81
N ASN A 222 22.77 9.22 -19.96
CA ASN A 222 22.70 8.53 -21.25
C ASN A 222 23.98 7.77 -21.61
N ASN A 223 24.95 7.67 -20.70
CA ASN A 223 26.28 7.09 -20.94
C ASN A 223 27.00 7.70 -22.17
N SER A 224 26.79 8.99 -22.43
CA SER A 224 27.42 9.75 -23.52
C SER A 224 28.40 10.80 -22.99
N ILE A 225 28.97 10.57 -21.80
CA ILE A 225 29.97 11.46 -21.20
C ILE A 225 31.23 11.48 -22.07
N ASN A 226 31.75 12.67 -22.32
CA ASN A 226 32.97 12.85 -23.10
C ASN A 226 34.12 13.37 -22.21
N GLU A 227 35.33 13.44 -22.77
CA GLU A 227 36.50 13.94 -22.06
C GLU A 227 36.34 15.38 -21.56
N LYS A 228 35.57 16.23 -22.24
CA LYS A 228 35.31 17.61 -21.80
C LYS A 228 34.43 17.64 -20.56
N ASP A 229 33.43 16.77 -20.48
CA ASP A 229 32.56 16.64 -19.30
C ASP A 229 33.36 16.14 -18.09
N ILE A 230 34.23 15.16 -18.28
CA ILE A 230 35.11 14.64 -17.22
C ILE A 230 36.11 15.71 -16.78
N ALA A 231 36.76 16.39 -17.74
CA ALA A 231 37.66 17.49 -17.44
C ALA A 231 36.94 18.62 -16.68
N LEU A 232 35.67 18.88 -16.98
CA LEU A 232 34.84 19.84 -16.25
C LEU A 232 34.55 19.38 -14.82
N LEU A 233 34.16 18.12 -14.62
CA LEU A 233 33.89 17.56 -13.28
C LEU A 233 35.17 17.51 -12.43
N ASN A 234 36.30 17.09 -13.01
CA ASN A 234 37.58 17.00 -12.32
C ASN A 234 38.16 18.37 -11.92
N ARG A 235 37.65 19.51 -12.44
CA ARG A 235 37.97 20.84 -11.87
C ARG A 235 37.49 21.01 -10.44
N TYR A 236 36.52 20.21 -10.01
CA TYR A 236 35.97 20.20 -8.65
C TYR A 236 36.59 19.13 -7.77
N TYR A 237 37.61 18.42 -8.26
CA TYR A 237 38.39 17.46 -7.47
C TYR A 237 39.28 18.19 -6.46
N LYS A 238 39.05 17.90 -5.18
CA LYS A 238 39.77 18.45 -4.02
C LYS A 238 39.90 17.33 -2.96
N PRO A 239 40.98 16.53 -2.99
CA PRO A 239 41.10 15.34 -2.14
C PRO A 239 41.12 15.67 -0.63
N ASP A 240 41.75 16.78 -0.26
CA ASP A 240 41.90 17.22 1.13
C ASP A 240 40.92 18.33 1.53
N PHE A 241 39.78 18.43 0.84
CA PHE A 241 38.80 19.47 1.15
C PHE A 241 38.15 19.23 2.51
N THR A 242 38.35 20.20 3.40
CA THR A 242 37.63 20.28 4.66
C THR A 242 36.73 21.52 4.63
N PRO A 243 35.40 21.36 4.80
CA PRO A 243 34.50 22.50 4.82
C PRO A 243 34.79 23.38 6.03
N ALA A 244 34.67 24.70 5.87
CA ALA A 244 34.76 25.61 7.01
C ALA A 244 33.62 25.34 8.01
N LYS A 245 33.82 25.65 9.29
CA LYS A 245 32.79 25.44 10.34
C LYS A 245 31.46 26.11 10.02
N GLU A 246 31.46 27.19 9.23
CA GLU A 246 30.26 27.92 8.84
C GLU A 246 29.57 27.35 7.60
N ASP A 247 30.28 26.60 6.76
CA ASP A 247 29.70 25.99 5.58
C ASP A 247 28.75 24.83 5.93
N THR A 248 27.82 24.56 5.02
CA THR A 248 26.74 23.56 5.13
C THR A 248 26.89 22.45 4.08
N TYR A 249 28.12 21.95 3.88
CA TYR A 249 28.36 20.80 2.99
C TYR A 249 27.82 19.51 3.60
N ILE A 250 27.13 18.71 2.78
CA ILE A 250 26.75 17.33 3.13
C ILE A 250 27.65 16.34 2.38
N GLN A 251 28.13 15.32 3.08
CA GLN A 251 28.92 14.25 2.47
C GLN A 251 28.02 13.10 2.01
N LEU A 252 28.10 12.75 0.71
CA LEU A 252 27.39 11.60 0.14
C LEU A 252 28.29 10.38 0.20
N THR A 253 27.82 9.33 0.87
CA THR A 253 28.57 8.09 1.06
C THR A 253 27.85 6.88 0.46
N THR A 254 28.58 5.80 0.20
CA THR A 254 27.99 4.59 -0.40
C THR A 254 27.30 3.67 0.62
N HIS A 255 27.67 3.74 1.90
CA HIS A 255 27.22 2.78 2.94
C HIS A 255 26.66 3.47 4.18
N ASN A 256 25.58 2.91 4.76
CA ASN A 256 24.88 3.50 5.90
C ASN A 256 25.79 3.66 7.13
N TYR A 257 26.58 2.63 7.45
CA TYR A 257 27.49 2.68 8.61
C TYR A 257 28.50 3.83 8.55
N LYS A 258 28.94 4.24 7.35
CA LYS A 258 29.87 5.38 7.18
C LYS A 258 29.18 6.70 7.49
N ALA A 259 27.98 6.89 6.96
CA ALA A 259 27.19 8.09 7.21
C ALA A 259 26.85 8.22 8.71
N GLU A 260 26.42 7.12 9.32
CA GLU A 260 26.08 7.08 10.76
C GLU A 260 27.29 7.37 11.64
N ASN A 261 28.44 6.76 11.36
CA ASN A 261 29.66 7.01 12.12
C ASN A 261 30.14 8.47 12.00
N LEU A 262 30.10 9.04 10.79
CA LEU A 262 30.49 10.44 10.59
C LEU A 262 29.54 11.41 11.30
N ASN A 263 28.23 11.21 11.18
CA ASN A 263 27.25 12.02 11.88
C ASN A 263 27.43 11.95 13.41
N LYS A 264 27.71 10.76 13.94
CA LYS A 264 27.98 10.56 15.36
C LYS A 264 29.25 11.29 15.81
N GLN A 265 30.35 11.13 15.07
CA GLN A 265 31.62 11.80 15.36
C GLN A 265 31.50 13.32 15.36
N GLU A 266 30.81 13.90 14.37
CA GLU A 266 30.61 15.35 14.31
C GLU A 266 29.68 15.87 15.41
N LEU A 267 28.67 15.09 15.81
CA LEU A 267 27.83 15.42 16.96
C LEU A 267 28.61 15.36 18.29
N GLU A 268 29.50 14.38 18.45
CA GLU A 268 30.34 14.22 19.64
C GLU A 268 31.32 15.38 19.81
N LYS A 269 31.84 15.96 18.71
CA LYS A 269 32.74 17.13 18.72
C LYS A 269 32.09 18.42 19.23
N LEU A 270 30.77 18.48 19.35
CA LEU A 270 30.08 19.65 19.88
C LEU A 270 30.09 19.62 21.41
N ASP A 271 30.69 20.64 22.04
CA ASP A 271 30.79 20.80 23.50
C ASP A 271 29.46 21.15 24.19
N THR A 272 28.35 21.18 23.44
CA THR A 272 27.03 21.51 23.96
C THR A 272 26.27 20.25 24.44
N PRO A 273 25.37 20.38 25.43
CA PRO A 273 24.63 19.22 25.94
C PRO A 273 23.68 18.65 24.88
N SER A 274 23.55 17.31 24.85
CA SER A 274 22.59 16.61 23.99
C SER A 274 21.15 16.82 24.48
N TYR A 275 20.25 17.07 23.54
CA TYR A 275 18.81 17.04 23.73
C TYR A 275 18.23 15.86 22.97
N PHE A 276 17.28 15.17 23.60
CA PHE A 276 16.63 13.99 23.05
C PHE A 276 15.15 14.27 22.84
N TYR A 277 14.65 14.02 21.64
CA TYR A 277 13.26 14.19 21.28
C TYR A 277 12.67 12.82 20.90
N PRO A 278 11.86 12.20 21.77
CA PRO A 278 11.17 10.95 21.43
C PRO A 278 10.02 11.22 20.47
N ALA A 279 9.81 10.30 19.52
CA ALA A 279 8.69 10.34 18.59
C ALA A 279 7.40 9.93 19.29
N GLU A 280 6.29 10.52 18.86
CA GLU A 280 4.94 10.14 19.26
C GLU A 280 4.43 9.10 18.26
N ILE A 281 4.24 7.85 18.69
CA ILE A 281 3.78 6.76 17.82
C ILE A 281 2.41 6.30 18.30
N THR A 282 1.45 6.21 17.38
CA THR A 282 0.11 5.71 17.66
C THR A 282 -0.29 4.63 16.65
N GLY A 283 -1.08 3.65 17.07
CA GLY A 283 -1.55 2.58 16.18
C GLY A 283 -0.45 1.65 15.65
N ASP A 284 -0.66 1.11 14.44
CA ASP A 284 0.24 0.16 13.77
C ASP A 284 1.28 0.90 12.91
N PHE A 285 2.49 1.07 13.43
CA PHE A 285 3.62 1.66 12.70
C PHE A 285 4.92 0.91 13.03
N SER A 286 5.42 0.11 12.08
CA SER A 286 6.62 -0.72 12.27
C SER A 286 7.91 0.12 12.36
N GLU A 287 8.81 -0.25 13.28
CA GLU A 287 10.10 0.42 13.50
C GLU A 287 10.98 0.47 12.25
N HIS A 288 10.96 -0.57 11.42
CA HIS A 288 11.75 -0.62 10.17
C HIS A 288 11.30 0.42 9.14
N ASN A 289 10.09 0.96 9.29
CA ASN A 289 9.52 1.97 8.41
C ASN A 289 9.63 3.39 8.98
N PHE A 290 10.27 3.56 10.15
CA PHE A 290 10.40 4.89 10.72
C PHE A 290 11.13 5.84 9.76
N PRO A 291 10.50 6.99 9.41
CA PRO A 291 11.10 7.94 8.48
C PRO A 291 12.30 8.64 9.11
N VAL A 292 12.26 8.85 10.43
CA VAL A 292 13.32 9.42 11.27
C VAL A 292 13.58 8.58 12.50
N GLU A 293 14.70 8.86 13.16
CA GLU A 293 15.10 8.19 14.39
C GLU A 293 13.99 8.36 15.44
N ASN A 294 13.61 7.25 16.10
CA ASN A 294 12.56 7.27 17.12
C ASN A 294 12.92 8.24 18.26
N ASN A 295 14.18 8.20 18.70
CA ASN A 295 14.72 9.18 19.64
C ASN A 295 15.76 10.04 18.92
N LEU A 296 15.38 11.26 18.56
CA LEU A 296 16.23 12.17 17.82
C LEU A 296 17.16 12.90 18.78
N GLU A 297 18.47 12.63 18.67
CA GLU A 297 19.51 13.31 19.42
C GLU A 297 20.02 14.54 18.65
N LEU A 298 20.03 15.70 19.31
CA LEU A 298 20.50 16.97 18.75
C LEU A 298 21.34 17.75 19.76
N LYS A 299 22.26 18.56 19.23
CA LYS A 299 23.07 19.53 19.98
C LYS A 299 23.00 20.89 19.33
N ILE A 300 23.21 21.96 20.10
CA ILE A 300 23.31 23.32 19.54
C ILE A 300 24.53 23.35 18.61
N GLY A 301 24.35 23.85 17.38
CA GLY A 301 25.35 23.83 16.32
C GLY A 301 25.30 22.59 15.41
N ALA A 302 24.49 21.58 15.72
CA ALA A 302 24.37 20.39 14.88
C ALA A 302 23.85 20.72 13.48
N GLN A 303 24.46 20.11 12.46
CA GLN A 303 24.00 20.23 11.08
C GLN A 303 22.87 19.25 10.82
N ILE A 304 21.73 19.75 10.35
CA ILE A 304 20.53 18.96 10.07
C ILE A 304 20.05 19.15 8.64
N ILE A 305 19.24 18.21 8.19
CA ILE A 305 18.53 18.23 6.91
C ILE A 305 17.04 18.08 7.14
N PHE A 306 16.25 18.89 6.45
CA PHE A 306 14.80 18.74 6.40
C PHE A 306 14.41 17.62 5.44
N ILE A 307 13.55 16.69 5.88
CA ILE A 307 13.10 15.56 5.06
C ILE A 307 11.66 15.72 4.52
N LYS A 308 11.03 16.87 4.79
CA LYS A 308 9.70 17.25 4.31
C LYS A 308 9.71 18.70 3.83
N ASN A 309 8.73 19.03 3.00
CA ASN A 309 8.46 20.42 2.65
C ASN A 309 7.73 21.10 3.81
N ASP A 310 7.93 22.41 3.94
CA ASP A 310 7.27 23.22 4.96
C ASP A 310 5.74 23.07 4.91
N PRO A 311 5.10 22.55 5.98
CA PRO A 311 3.66 22.33 6.02
C PRO A 311 2.87 23.64 6.16
N SER A 312 3.48 24.74 6.60
CA SER A 312 2.80 26.02 6.85
C SER A 312 2.38 26.77 5.59
N GLY A 313 2.81 26.29 4.40
CA GLY A 313 2.54 26.94 3.11
C GLY A 313 3.42 28.15 2.81
N ASN A 314 4.22 28.62 3.77
CA ASN A 314 5.14 29.75 3.62
C ASN A 314 6.45 29.37 2.89
N GLN A 315 6.64 28.09 2.56
CA GLN A 315 7.81 27.56 1.84
C GLN A 315 9.14 27.94 2.50
N LEU A 316 9.17 27.98 3.84
CA LEU A 316 10.36 28.35 4.62
C LEU A 316 11.53 27.38 4.42
N PHE A 317 11.20 26.10 4.21
CA PHE A 317 12.16 25.04 3.88
C PHE A 317 11.52 24.02 2.93
N TYR A 318 12.36 23.23 2.29
CA TYR A 318 11.97 22.17 1.37
C TYR A 318 12.71 20.87 1.72
N ASN A 319 12.21 19.74 1.24
CA ASN A 319 12.83 18.44 1.41
C ASN A 319 14.26 18.41 0.80
N GLY A 320 15.28 18.29 1.63
CA GLY A 320 16.70 18.39 1.27
C GLY A 320 17.42 19.62 1.81
N LYS A 321 16.69 20.65 2.28
CA LYS A 321 17.27 21.88 2.82
C LYS A 321 18.15 21.55 4.04
N ILE A 322 19.35 22.11 4.09
CA ILE A 322 20.27 21.96 5.23
C ILE A 322 20.14 23.20 6.14
N GLY A 323 20.30 23.00 7.45
CA GLY A 323 20.36 24.06 8.44
C GLY A 323 21.21 23.67 9.63
N LYS A 324 21.46 24.62 10.52
CA LYS A 324 22.17 24.40 11.79
C LYS A 324 21.25 24.67 12.97
N ILE A 325 21.31 23.84 14.00
CA ILE A 325 20.54 24.06 15.23
C ILE A 325 21.04 25.34 15.91
N HIS A 326 20.15 26.32 16.08
CA HIS A 326 20.44 27.57 16.78
C HIS A 326 20.08 27.48 18.26
N THR A 327 18.88 26.95 18.56
CA THR A 327 18.39 26.81 19.95
C THR A 327 17.53 25.57 20.08
N LEU A 328 17.68 24.89 21.22
CA LEU A 328 16.92 23.70 21.60
C LEU A 328 16.15 23.98 22.87
N HIS A 329 14.84 23.72 22.84
CA HIS A 329 13.96 23.73 23.99
C HIS A 329 13.16 22.43 24.01
N LYS A 330 12.57 22.09 25.16
CA LYS A 330 11.81 20.84 25.34
C LYS A 330 10.77 20.58 24.24
N ASP A 331 10.06 21.61 23.81
CA ASP A 331 8.96 21.49 22.83
C ASP A 331 9.21 22.32 21.54
N LYS A 332 10.40 22.89 21.36
CA LYS A 332 10.68 23.80 20.24
C LYS A 332 12.12 23.71 19.76
N ILE A 333 12.29 23.58 18.45
CA ILE A 333 13.60 23.57 17.80
C ILE A 333 13.69 24.80 16.89
N LEU A 334 14.70 25.64 17.11
CA LEU A 334 15.03 26.77 16.25
C LEU A 334 16.22 26.41 15.37
N VAL A 335 16.03 26.50 14.05
CA VAL A 335 17.05 26.18 13.05
C VAL A 335 17.44 27.45 12.31
N GLN A 336 18.75 27.70 12.22
CA GLN A 336 19.34 28.72 11.37
C GLN A 336 19.58 28.15 9.97
N LEU A 337 18.97 28.78 8.98
CA LEU A 337 19.17 28.52 7.56
C LEU A 337 20.26 29.43 6.98
N ASP A 338 20.52 29.27 5.68
CA ASP A 338 21.44 30.13 4.93
C ASP A 338 21.04 31.61 5.07
N LYS A 339 22.06 32.49 5.11
CA LYS A 339 21.90 33.95 5.29
C LYS A 339 21.37 34.38 6.67
N GLY A 340 21.46 33.51 7.68
CA GLY A 340 21.17 33.85 9.08
C GLY A 340 19.69 33.89 9.45
N LYS A 341 18.79 33.44 8.55
CA LYS A 341 17.36 33.35 8.85
C LYS A 341 17.11 32.23 9.87
N ILE A 342 16.47 32.56 10.99
CA ILE A 342 16.08 31.58 12.01
C ILE A 342 14.61 31.22 11.82
N ILE A 343 14.30 29.93 11.81
CA ILE A 343 12.94 29.40 11.70
C ILE A 343 12.63 28.46 12.87
N SER A 344 11.36 28.40 13.25
CA SER A 344 10.86 27.40 14.18
C SER A 344 10.43 26.15 13.40
N VAL A 345 10.84 24.98 13.87
CA VAL A 345 10.46 23.69 13.28
C VAL A 345 9.37 23.06 14.12
N GLU A 346 8.28 22.65 13.47
CA GLU A 346 7.18 21.93 14.09
C GLU A 346 7.29 20.42 13.82
N LYS A 347 6.69 19.60 14.69
CA LYS A 347 6.59 18.16 14.45
C LYS A 347 5.69 17.91 13.24
N TYR A 348 6.09 16.96 12.40
CA TYR A 348 5.31 16.48 11.28
C TYR A 348 4.78 15.08 11.61
N GLU A 349 3.58 14.77 11.13
CA GLU A 349 2.94 13.46 11.31
C GLU A 349 2.98 12.68 9.99
N TRP A 350 3.61 11.50 10.02
CA TRP A 350 3.58 10.52 8.95
C TRP A 350 2.51 9.49 9.26
N GLU A 351 1.71 9.19 8.25
CA GLU A 351 0.62 8.23 8.34
C GLU A 351 1.04 6.90 7.72
N ASN A 352 0.78 5.81 8.43
CA ASN A 352 0.79 4.48 7.86
C ASN A 352 -0.63 4.13 7.44
N VAL A 353 -0.81 3.90 6.15
CA VAL A 353 -2.13 3.79 5.53
C VAL A 353 -2.40 2.38 5.07
N ARG A 354 -3.67 1.98 5.13
CA ARG A 354 -4.16 0.70 4.63
C ARG A 354 -5.35 0.95 3.72
N PHE A 355 -5.29 0.34 2.54
CA PHE A 355 -6.41 0.33 1.61
C PHE A 355 -7.43 -0.73 2.01
N THR A 356 -8.70 -0.34 2.05
CA THR A 356 -9.84 -1.25 2.20
C THR A 356 -10.91 -0.94 1.17
N VAL A 357 -11.85 -1.86 0.99
CA VAL A 357 -12.99 -1.65 0.08
C VAL A 357 -14.20 -1.32 0.93
N ASN A 358 -14.86 -0.21 0.62
CA ASN A 358 -16.16 0.11 1.19
C ASN A 358 -17.17 -0.97 0.78
N GLU A 359 -17.84 -1.60 1.75
CA GLU A 359 -18.72 -2.73 1.46
C GLU A 359 -19.98 -2.34 0.66
N ILE A 360 -20.37 -1.07 0.73
CA ILE A 360 -21.55 -0.51 0.08
C ILE A 360 -21.23 -0.03 -1.33
N THR A 361 -20.22 0.83 -1.45
CA THR A 361 -19.89 1.50 -2.73
C THR A 361 -18.91 0.69 -3.58
N ASN A 362 -18.24 -0.31 -3.00
CA ASN A 362 -17.10 -1.03 -3.61
C ASN A 362 -15.96 -0.11 -4.07
N GLU A 363 -15.88 1.10 -3.52
CA GLU A 363 -14.76 2.01 -3.74
C GLU A 363 -13.61 1.65 -2.81
N ILE A 364 -12.38 1.89 -3.29
CA ILE A 364 -11.19 1.73 -2.47
C ILE A 364 -10.99 3.00 -1.64
N GLU A 365 -10.96 2.83 -0.33
CA GLU A 365 -10.74 3.88 0.65
C GLU A 365 -9.41 3.67 1.36
N GLU A 366 -8.81 4.78 1.78
CA GLU A 366 -7.55 4.84 2.51
C GLU A 366 -7.86 5.10 3.99
N HIS A 367 -7.37 4.24 4.87
CA HIS A 367 -7.49 4.41 6.31
C HIS A 367 -6.11 4.47 6.97
N VAL A 368 -5.92 5.48 7.82
CA VAL A 368 -4.74 5.59 8.68
C VAL A 368 -4.85 4.53 9.78
N ILE A 369 -3.92 3.58 9.80
CA ILE A 369 -3.86 2.50 10.80
C ILE A 369 -2.85 2.79 11.92
N GLY A 370 -1.97 3.74 11.70
CA GLY A 370 -1.02 4.24 12.68
C GLY A 370 -0.40 5.55 12.22
N SER A 371 0.15 6.29 13.17
CA SER A 371 0.86 7.53 12.90
C SER A 371 2.18 7.58 13.65
N PHE A 372 3.16 8.23 13.03
CA PHE A 372 4.46 8.51 13.60
C PHE A 372 4.64 10.02 13.53
N LYS A 373 4.82 10.68 14.68
CA LYS A 373 4.92 12.14 14.76
C LYS A 373 6.22 12.57 15.41
N GLN A 374 7.01 13.34 14.66
CA GLN A 374 8.36 13.77 15.05
C GLN A 374 8.79 15.00 14.25
N TYR A 375 9.83 15.71 14.69
CA TYR A 375 10.44 16.75 13.88
C TYR A 375 10.98 16.20 12.55
N PRO A 376 10.66 16.80 11.39
CA PRO A 376 11.07 16.32 10.07
C PRO A 376 12.51 16.69 9.72
N ILE A 377 13.43 16.40 10.64
CA ILE A 377 14.85 16.70 10.52
C ILE A 377 15.71 15.47 10.87
N LYS A 378 16.89 15.39 10.25
CA LYS A 378 17.94 14.40 10.57
C LYS A 378 19.30 15.05 10.67
N LEU A 379 20.23 14.43 11.38
CA LEU A 379 21.65 14.81 11.29
C LEU A 379 22.15 14.65 9.85
N ALA A 380 22.94 15.63 9.40
CA ALA A 380 23.21 15.82 7.98
C ALA A 380 24.64 16.23 7.65
N TRP A 381 25.62 15.79 8.43
CA TRP A 381 27.02 15.87 7.98
C TRP A 381 27.28 14.85 6.88
N ALA A 382 26.68 13.66 6.97
CA ALA A 382 26.70 12.66 5.93
C ALA A 382 25.35 11.97 5.72
N ILE A 383 25.10 11.56 4.48
CA ILE A 383 23.97 10.71 4.09
C ILE A 383 24.42 9.70 3.04
N THR A 384 23.72 8.59 2.91
CA THR A 384 24.00 7.64 1.82
C THR A 384 23.40 8.08 0.50
N ILE A 385 24.03 7.71 -0.61
CA ILE A 385 23.50 7.97 -1.97
C ILE A 385 22.07 7.42 -2.10
N HIS A 386 21.80 6.21 -1.59
CA HIS A 386 20.45 5.62 -1.55
C HIS A 386 19.45 6.49 -0.76
N LYS A 387 19.76 6.89 0.48
CA LYS A 387 18.86 7.72 1.29
C LYS A 387 18.74 9.16 0.77
N SER A 388 19.67 9.61 -0.08
CA SER A 388 19.62 10.93 -0.73
C SER A 388 18.66 10.99 -1.91
N GLN A 389 18.12 9.86 -2.37
CA GLN A 389 17.21 9.83 -3.50
C GLN A 389 15.98 10.73 -3.26
N GLY A 390 15.56 11.44 -4.30
CA GLY A 390 14.51 12.47 -4.18
C GLY A 390 14.94 13.81 -3.55
N LEU A 391 16.04 13.84 -2.77
CA LEU A 391 16.54 15.06 -2.09
C LEU A 391 17.28 16.01 -3.03
N THR A 392 17.40 17.28 -2.62
CA THR A 392 18.10 18.34 -3.36
C THR A 392 19.06 19.06 -2.41
N PHE A 393 20.31 19.28 -2.84
CA PHE A 393 21.37 19.93 -2.07
C PHE A 393 21.96 21.13 -2.81
N GLU A 394 22.33 22.16 -2.06
CA GLU A 394 23.05 23.32 -2.59
C GLU A 394 24.56 23.05 -2.68
N LYS A 395 25.12 22.35 -1.68
CA LYS A 395 26.56 22.03 -1.56
C LYS A 395 26.73 20.58 -1.09
N ALA A 396 27.55 19.79 -1.76
CA ALA A 396 27.79 18.40 -1.39
C ALA A 396 29.22 17.93 -1.71
N ILE A 397 29.75 17.09 -0.83
CA ILE A 397 31.03 16.39 -0.98
C ILE A 397 30.73 14.96 -1.42
N ILE A 398 31.31 14.52 -2.53
CA ILE A 398 31.02 13.22 -3.14
C ILE A 398 32.32 12.43 -3.32
N ASP A 399 32.35 11.22 -2.76
CA ASP A 399 33.39 10.23 -3.01
C ASP A 399 32.93 9.29 -4.13
N VAL A 400 33.48 9.49 -5.33
CA VAL A 400 33.15 8.74 -6.56
C VAL A 400 34.02 7.49 -6.71
N GLY A 401 35.22 7.47 -6.14
CA GLY A 401 36.21 6.40 -6.29
C GLY A 401 35.78 5.07 -5.67
N LYS A 402 34.73 5.07 -4.84
CA LYS A 402 34.13 3.88 -4.22
C LYS A 402 32.71 3.60 -4.70
N ALA A 403 32.21 4.28 -5.74
CA ALA A 403 30.89 4.02 -6.29
C ALA A 403 30.88 2.65 -6.99
N PHE A 404 29.98 1.76 -6.56
CA PHE A 404 29.91 0.37 -7.05
C PHE A 404 29.14 0.24 -8.36
N ALA A 405 28.34 1.25 -8.71
CA ALA A 405 27.54 1.25 -9.93
C ALA A 405 27.48 2.67 -10.57
N PRO A 406 27.52 2.78 -11.90
CA PRO A 406 27.43 4.06 -12.63
C PRO A 406 26.20 4.90 -12.28
N GLY A 407 25.06 4.24 -12.00
CA GLY A 407 23.84 4.91 -11.53
C GLY A 407 24.02 5.66 -10.20
N GLN A 408 24.88 5.17 -9.30
CA GLN A 408 25.16 5.85 -8.03
C GLN A 408 25.82 7.21 -8.23
N ILE A 409 26.70 7.34 -9.23
CA ILE A 409 27.37 8.61 -9.58
C ILE A 409 26.33 9.60 -10.11
N TYR A 410 25.49 9.16 -11.04
CA TYR A 410 24.39 9.98 -11.56
C TYR A 410 23.43 10.41 -10.45
N VAL A 411 23.04 9.49 -9.55
CA VAL A 411 22.15 9.80 -8.41
C VAL A 411 22.80 10.86 -7.53
N ALA A 412 24.06 10.68 -7.13
CA ALA A 412 24.78 11.58 -6.26
C ALA A 412 24.90 12.99 -6.88
N LEU A 413 25.35 13.09 -8.13
CA LEU A 413 25.49 14.38 -8.82
C LEU A 413 24.13 15.05 -9.07
N SER A 414 23.09 14.28 -9.43
CA SER A 414 21.75 14.82 -9.69
C SER A 414 21.04 15.37 -8.44
N ARG A 415 21.62 15.20 -7.24
CA ARG A 415 21.12 15.83 -6.02
C ARG A 415 21.49 17.32 -5.96
N LEU A 416 22.58 17.74 -6.59
CA LEU A 416 23.03 19.12 -6.58
C LEU A 416 22.17 20.00 -7.48
N THR A 417 22.04 21.28 -7.10
CA THR A 417 21.38 22.31 -7.92
C THR A 417 22.30 22.92 -8.99
N SER A 418 23.61 22.94 -8.75
CA SER A 418 24.62 23.51 -9.65
C SER A 418 26.01 22.87 -9.44
N LEU A 419 26.91 23.06 -10.40
CA LEU A 419 28.32 22.62 -10.28
C LEU A 419 29.10 23.39 -9.20
N HIS A 420 28.73 24.63 -8.89
CA HIS A 420 29.44 25.45 -7.90
C HIS A 420 29.45 24.81 -6.50
N GLY A 421 28.39 24.08 -6.16
CA GLY A 421 28.29 23.38 -4.87
C GLY A 421 28.99 22.02 -4.82
N LEU A 422 29.55 21.55 -5.93
CA LEU A 422 30.18 20.23 -6.03
C LEU A 422 31.60 20.26 -5.45
N VAL A 423 31.90 19.26 -4.63
CA VAL A 423 33.28 18.89 -4.28
C VAL A 423 33.43 17.39 -4.48
N LEU A 424 34.47 16.99 -5.21
CA LEU A 424 34.84 15.60 -5.41
C LEU A 424 36.08 15.27 -4.58
N THR A 425 36.03 14.20 -3.78
CA THR A 425 37.22 13.72 -3.02
C THR A 425 38.02 12.67 -3.77
N SER A 426 37.60 12.33 -4.99
CA SER A 426 38.22 11.36 -5.88
C SER A 426 38.01 11.78 -7.34
N GLU A 427 38.99 11.56 -8.21
CA GLU A 427 38.83 11.81 -9.65
C GLU A 427 37.83 10.85 -10.30
N ILE A 428 37.16 11.35 -11.35
CA ILE A 428 36.26 10.53 -12.17
C ILE A 428 37.06 9.93 -13.33
N ASN A 429 37.11 8.60 -13.41
CA ASN A 429 37.83 7.85 -14.44
C ASN A 429 36.88 7.21 -15.47
N PHE A 430 37.26 7.25 -16.75
CA PHE A 430 36.47 6.76 -17.89
C PHE A 430 36.06 5.28 -17.77
N ASN A 431 36.94 4.43 -17.23
CA ASN A 431 36.72 2.98 -17.12
C ASN A 431 35.69 2.57 -16.04
N SER A 432 35.26 3.49 -15.17
CA SER A 432 34.33 3.20 -14.07
C SER A 432 32.85 3.27 -14.47
N LEU A 433 32.55 3.77 -15.67
CA LEU A 433 31.18 3.97 -16.16
C LEU A 433 30.74 2.79 -17.05
N TYR A 434 30.38 1.68 -16.41
CA TYR A 434 29.87 0.48 -17.08
C TYR A 434 28.52 0.74 -17.78
N ILE A 435 28.38 0.28 -19.02
CA ILE A 435 27.17 0.43 -19.82
C ILE A 435 26.18 -0.67 -19.42
N ASN A 436 25.02 -0.30 -18.90
CA ASN A 436 23.90 -1.23 -18.76
C ASN A 436 23.14 -1.25 -20.11
N LYS A 437 23.57 -2.13 -21.02
CA LYS A 437 23.08 -2.21 -22.41
C LYS A 437 21.57 -2.43 -22.47
N GLU A 438 21.04 -3.13 -21.47
CA GLU A 438 19.64 -3.47 -21.31
C GLU A 438 18.77 -2.21 -21.15
N ILE A 439 19.19 -1.26 -20.31
CA ILE A 439 18.48 0.02 -20.12
C ILE A 439 18.56 0.88 -21.38
N GLU A 440 19.70 0.89 -22.06
CA GLU A 440 19.89 1.65 -23.29
C GLU A 440 18.98 1.12 -24.40
N THR A 441 18.94 -0.20 -24.60
CA THR A 441 18.04 -0.85 -25.58
C THR A 441 16.57 -0.55 -25.27
N PHE A 442 16.18 -0.59 -23.99
CA PHE A 442 14.83 -0.25 -23.57
C PHE A 442 14.48 1.23 -23.83
N SER A 443 15.41 2.15 -23.53
CA SER A 443 15.19 3.59 -23.71
C SER A 443 15.16 4.01 -25.18
N LYS A 444 15.92 3.32 -26.05
CA LYS A 444 15.87 3.53 -27.51
C LYS A 444 14.52 3.16 -28.13
N ALA A 445 13.71 2.37 -27.45
CA ALA A 445 12.35 2.03 -27.87
C ALA A 445 11.32 3.15 -27.57
N LYS A 446 11.75 4.34 -27.15
CA LYS A 446 10.89 5.51 -26.91
C LYS A 446 10.11 5.86 -28.19
N PRO A 447 8.78 5.78 -28.18
CA PRO A 447 7.97 6.18 -29.33
C PRO A 447 7.93 7.70 -29.49
N GLU A 448 7.75 8.16 -30.73
CA GLU A 448 7.54 9.58 -31.03
C GLU A 448 6.15 10.05 -30.58
N LEU A 449 6.03 11.34 -30.23
CA LEU A 449 4.75 11.93 -29.77
C LEU A 449 3.58 11.73 -30.74
N PRO A 450 3.73 11.89 -32.08
CA PRO A 450 2.62 11.67 -33.01
C PRO A 450 2.10 10.23 -32.97
N PHE A 451 2.99 9.24 -32.84
CA PHE A 451 2.62 7.83 -32.70
C PHE A 451 1.85 7.57 -31.41
N LEU A 452 2.28 8.18 -30.29
CA LEU A 452 1.56 8.08 -29.02
C LEU A 452 0.14 8.67 -29.11
N HIS A 453 -0.05 9.79 -29.82
CA HIS A 453 -1.37 10.37 -30.03
C HIS A 453 -2.27 9.49 -30.90
N SER A 454 -1.75 8.86 -31.96
CA SER A 454 -2.54 7.92 -32.76
C SER A 454 -2.89 6.67 -31.96
N GLN A 455 -1.93 6.12 -31.23
CA GLN A 455 -2.13 4.94 -30.39
C GLN A 455 -3.16 5.22 -29.28
N LEU A 456 -3.10 6.40 -28.63
CA LEU A 456 -4.08 6.81 -27.63
C LEU A 456 -5.51 6.77 -28.20
N LYS A 457 -5.73 7.29 -29.42
CA LYS A 457 -7.07 7.31 -30.04
C LYS A 457 -7.61 5.90 -30.28
N GLU A 458 -6.78 5.02 -30.83
CA GLU A 458 -7.16 3.63 -31.11
C GLU A 458 -7.44 2.85 -29.81
N GLU A 459 -6.51 2.90 -28.86
CA GLU A 459 -6.61 2.19 -27.60
C GLU A 459 -7.74 2.73 -26.73
N SER A 460 -8.06 4.03 -26.81
CA SER A 460 -9.22 4.60 -26.13
C SER A 460 -10.54 4.05 -26.68
N LYS A 461 -10.63 3.84 -27.99
CA LYS A 461 -11.81 3.24 -28.62
C LYS A 461 -11.97 1.77 -28.20
N ILE A 462 -10.87 1.00 -28.18
CA ILE A 462 -10.87 -0.40 -27.74
C ILE A 462 -11.25 -0.49 -26.25
N PHE A 463 -10.67 0.37 -25.41
CA PHE A 463 -10.98 0.43 -24.00
C PHE A 463 -12.45 0.77 -23.77
N LEU A 464 -12.97 1.81 -24.41
CA LEU A 464 -14.38 2.18 -24.30
C LEU A 464 -15.31 1.03 -24.74
N LYS A 465 -15.04 0.41 -25.89
CA LYS A 465 -15.82 -0.74 -26.38
C LYS A 465 -15.84 -1.87 -25.35
N SER A 466 -14.67 -2.28 -24.87
CA SER A 466 -14.55 -3.38 -23.90
C SER A 466 -15.21 -3.04 -22.56
N TYR A 467 -15.03 -1.81 -22.07
CA TYR A 467 -15.64 -1.32 -20.84
C TYR A 467 -17.16 -1.35 -20.92
N VAL A 468 -17.75 -0.74 -21.96
CA VAL A 468 -19.21 -0.68 -22.12
C VAL A 468 -19.79 -2.08 -22.28
N LEU A 469 -19.19 -2.94 -23.10
CA LEU A 469 -19.67 -4.34 -23.22
C LEU A 469 -19.62 -5.07 -21.88
N GLN A 470 -18.57 -4.88 -21.08
CA GLN A 470 -18.48 -5.50 -19.76
C GLN A 470 -19.51 -4.91 -18.78
N CYS A 471 -19.80 -3.60 -18.85
CA CYS A 471 -20.79 -2.94 -17.98
C CYS A 471 -22.19 -3.51 -18.16
N PHE A 472 -22.58 -3.93 -19.37
CA PHE A 472 -23.89 -4.55 -19.61
C PHE A 472 -23.85 -6.09 -19.52
N ASN A 473 -22.76 -6.68 -19.01
CA ASN A 473 -22.69 -8.12 -18.77
C ASN A 473 -23.13 -8.45 -17.34
N PHE A 474 -24.40 -8.82 -17.17
CA PHE A 474 -24.95 -9.10 -15.85
C PHE A 474 -24.79 -10.55 -15.40
N THR A 475 -24.06 -11.38 -16.15
CA THR A 475 -23.92 -12.82 -15.88
C THR A 475 -23.27 -13.10 -14.52
N GLU A 476 -22.16 -12.43 -14.21
CA GLU A 476 -21.47 -12.63 -12.92
C GLU A 476 -22.31 -12.12 -11.74
N SER A 477 -23.00 -10.98 -11.91
CA SER A 477 -23.92 -10.45 -10.90
C SER A 477 -25.07 -11.42 -10.62
N LEU A 478 -25.69 -11.96 -11.67
CA LEU A 478 -26.77 -12.94 -11.53
C LEU A 478 -26.29 -14.22 -10.84
N LEU A 479 -25.10 -14.74 -11.21
CA LEU A 479 -24.52 -15.89 -10.52
C LEU A 479 -24.32 -15.64 -9.03
N LYS A 480 -23.81 -14.46 -8.65
CA LYS A 480 -23.67 -14.08 -7.23
C LYS A 480 -25.02 -13.97 -6.53
N LEU A 481 -26.00 -13.33 -7.15
CA LEU A 481 -27.36 -13.20 -6.61
C LEU A 481 -28.00 -14.59 -6.38
N ASN A 482 -27.81 -15.53 -7.32
CA ASN A 482 -28.30 -16.91 -7.20
C ASN A 482 -27.59 -17.73 -6.10
N LEU A 483 -26.38 -17.36 -5.68
CA LEU A 483 -25.73 -18.05 -4.55
C LEU A 483 -26.46 -17.77 -3.23
N PHE A 484 -27.01 -16.56 -3.03
CA PHE A 484 -27.75 -16.20 -1.80
C PHE A 484 -28.98 -17.08 -1.58
N THR A 485 -29.72 -17.43 -2.64
CA THR A 485 -30.87 -18.33 -2.52
C THR A 485 -30.45 -19.75 -2.15
N SER A 486 -29.32 -20.23 -2.68
CA SER A 486 -28.79 -21.56 -2.33
C SER A 486 -28.32 -21.65 -0.87
N GLU A 487 -27.69 -20.59 -0.34
CA GLU A 487 -27.23 -20.54 1.05
C GLU A 487 -28.42 -20.48 2.03
N LEU A 488 -29.45 -19.69 1.72
CA LEU A 488 -30.68 -19.60 2.50
C LEU A 488 -31.50 -20.91 2.48
N ALA A 489 -31.53 -21.62 1.35
CA ALA A 489 -32.23 -22.91 1.23
C ALA A 489 -31.59 -24.03 2.08
N SER A 490 -30.30 -23.92 2.41
CA SER A 490 -29.59 -24.91 3.24
C SER A 490 -29.90 -24.79 4.74
N GLU A 491 -30.40 -23.62 5.19
CA GLU A 491 -30.70 -23.37 6.60
C GLU A 491 -32.14 -23.77 6.96
N LYS A 492 -32.33 -25.03 7.36
CA LYS A 492 -33.61 -25.57 7.88
C LYS A 492 -34.07 -24.88 9.18
N LYS A 493 -34.75 -23.71 9.12
CA LYS A 493 -35.62 -23.19 10.20
C LYS A 493 -36.89 -22.49 9.67
N LYS A 494 -38.01 -22.77 10.35
CA LYS A 494 -39.44 -22.65 9.96
C LYS A 494 -39.98 -21.22 9.73
N ASN A 495 -40.86 -21.12 8.72
CA ASN A 495 -41.87 -20.11 8.36
C ASN A 495 -41.42 -18.67 8.02
N GLU A 496 -40.75 -17.89 8.88
CA GLU A 496 -40.42 -16.47 8.58
C GLU A 496 -39.30 -16.32 7.51
N LYS A 497 -38.35 -17.27 7.47
CA LYS A 497 -37.32 -17.31 6.42
C LYS A 497 -37.88 -17.63 5.04
N GLN A 498 -39.05 -18.27 4.96
CA GLN A 498 -39.62 -18.74 3.71
C GLN A 498 -40.16 -17.59 2.87
N GLN A 499 -40.88 -16.64 3.49
CA GLN A 499 -41.36 -15.42 2.82
C GLN A 499 -40.21 -14.53 2.31
N THR A 500 -39.15 -14.39 3.10
CA THR A 500 -37.97 -13.61 2.67
C THR A 500 -37.23 -14.30 1.53
N THR A 501 -37.17 -15.64 1.55
CA THR A 501 -36.56 -16.42 0.46
C THR A 501 -37.38 -16.34 -0.83
N GLU A 502 -38.71 -16.36 -0.75
CA GLU A 502 -39.60 -16.16 -1.90
C GLU A 502 -39.46 -14.75 -2.48
N TRP A 503 -39.43 -13.73 -1.62
CA TRP A 503 -39.19 -12.35 -2.04
C TRP A 503 -37.81 -12.15 -2.70
N ILE A 504 -36.76 -12.79 -2.18
CA ILE A 504 -35.43 -12.76 -2.83
C ILE A 504 -35.49 -13.40 -4.23
N LYS A 505 -36.23 -14.50 -4.40
CA LYS A 505 -36.42 -15.13 -5.72
C LYS A 505 -37.16 -14.20 -6.68
N GLU A 506 -38.14 -13.44 -6.22
CA GLU A 506 -38.82 -12.42 -7.04
C GLU A 506 -37.84 -11.33 -7.52
N ILE A 507 -37.01 -10.79 -6.63
CA ILE A 507 -35.98 -9.80 -6.99
C ILE A 507 -34.98 -10.37 -8.01
N ILE A 508 -34.58 -11.63 -7.84
CA ILE A 508 -33.69 -12.31 -8.79
C ILE A 508 -34.37 -12.49 -10.14
N SER A 509 -35.64 -12.90 -10.17
CA SER A 509 -36.42 -13.03 -11.40
C SER A 509 -36.55 -11.70 -12.13
N GLU A 510 -36.81 -10.60 -11.42
CA GLU A 510 -36.82 -9.26 -12.01
C GLU A 510 -35.44 -8.91 -12.58
N PHE A 511 -34.34 -9.22 -11.87
CA PHE A 511 -32.98 -9.01 -12.36
C PHE A 511 -32.65 -9.87 -13.59
N GLU A 512 -33.17 -11.10 -13.68
CA GLU A 512 -33.03 -11.97 -14.86
C GLU A 512 -33.68 -11.38 -16.11
N ASP A 513 -34.85 -10.75 -15.97
CA ASP A 513 -35.52 -10.10 -17.10
C ASP A 513 -34.77 -8.84 -17.56
N ILE A 514 -34.21 -8.08 -16.63
CA ILE A 514 -33.29 -6.99 -16.96
C ILE A 514 -32.07 -7.55 -17.71
N LYS A 515 -31.48 -8.65 -17.24
CA LYS A 515 -30.35 -9.31 -17.91
C LYS A 515 -30.70 -9.74 -19.34
N LYS A 516 -31.85 -10.38 -19.58
CA LYS A 516 -32.26 -10.78 -20.95
C LYS A 516 -32.28 -9.58 -21.91
N THR A 517 -32.72 -8.43 -21.41
CA THR A 517 -32.71 -7.18 -22.17
C THR A 517 -31.28 -6.67 -22.39
N ALA A 518 -30.42 -6.76 -21.37
CA ALA A 518 -29.01 -6.41 -21.47
C ALA A 518 -28.24 -7.32 -22.46
N ASP A 519 -28.50 -8.63 -22.50
CA ASP A 519 -27.88 -9.57 -23.44
C ASP A 519 -28.21 -9.20 -24.89
N LYS A 520 -29.48 -8.88 -25.18
CA LYS A 520 -29.90 -8.37 -26.51
C LYS A 520 -29.21 -7.06 -26.86
N PHE A 521 -29.10 -6.16 -25.89
CA PHE A 521 -28.39 -4.89 -26.04
C PHE A 521 -26.91 -5.09 -26.35
N GLN A 522 -26.22 -6.02 -25.68
CA GLN A 522 -24.80 -6.32 -25.93
C GLN A 522 -24.56 -6.78 -27.38
N VAL A 523 -25.42 -7.66 -27.90
CA VAL A 523 -25.34 -8.13 -29.30
C VAL A 523 -25.46 -6.94 -30.27
N GLN A 524 -26.45 -6.07 -30.05
CA GLN A 524 -26.65 -4.87 -30.85
C GLN A 524 -25.45 -3.92 -30.75
N LEU A 525 -24.96 -3.67 -29.54
CA LEU A 525 -23.85 -2.75 -29.27
C LEU A 525 -22.55 -3.25 -29.94
N ASN A 526 -22.28 -4.55 -29.89
CA ASN A 526 -21.12 -5.13 -30.56
C ASN A 526 -21.20 -4.96 -32.09
N SER A 527 -22.39 -5.10 -32.67
CA SER A 527 -22.62 -4.81 -34.10
C SER A 527 -22.34 -3.34 -34.42
N LEU A 528 -22.82 -2.40 -33.61
CA LEU A 528 -22.55 -0.96 -33.78
C LEU A 528 -21.05 -0.68 -33.74
N PHE A 529 -20.32 -1.14 -32.72
CA PHE A 529 -18.88 -0.91 -32.64
C PHE A 529 -18.07 -1.48 -33.83
N ASN A 530 -18.60 -2.48 -34.54
CA ASN A 530 -17.97 -3.09 -35.71
C ASN A 530 -18.38 -2.43 -37.06
N ALA A 531 -19.33 -1.48 -37.05
CA ALA A 531 -19.77 -0.77 -38.25
C ALA A 531 -18.69 0.21 -38.79
N PRO A 532 -18.71 0.54 -40.10
CA PRO A 532 -17.71 1.43 -40.70
C PRO A 532 -17.71 2.86 -40.10
N PRO A 533 -16.55 3.55 -40.05
CA PRO A 533 -16.34 4.78 -39.27
C PRO A 533 -17.28 5.95 -39.59
N GLN A 534 -17.76 6.07 -40.83
CA GLN A 534 -18.54 7.22 -41.31
C GLN A 534 -19.95 7.31 -40.69
N GLU A 535 -20.50 6.22 -40.15
CA GLU A 535 -21.82 6.21 -39.50
C GLU A 535 -21.77 6.14 -37.96
N ASN A 536 -20.58 5.95 -37.39
CA ASN A 536 -20.49 5.17 -36.15
C ASN A 536 -20.39 6.02 -34.87
N ASN A 537 -19.72 7.18 -34.89
CA ASN A 537 -19.36 7.90 -33.65
C ASN A 537 -20.55 8.51 -32.89
N ILE A 538 -21.67 8.79 -33.56
CA ILE A 538 -22.89 9.35 -32.92
C ILE A 538 -23.83 8.22 -32.48
N LYS A 539 -23.99 7.18 -33.32
CA LYS A 539 -24.98 6.11 -33.11
C LYS A 539 -24.73 5.27 -31.85
N TRP A 540 -23.48 4.87 -31.56
CA TRP A 540 -23.23 4.11 -30.33
C TRP A 540 -23.35 4.97 -29.06
N LYS A 541 -23.04 6.27 -29.13
CA LYS A 541 -23.16 7.21 -27.99
C LYS A 541 -24.62 7.44 -27.61
N GLU A 542 -25.46 7.79 -28.58
CA GLU A 542 -26.91 7.90 -28.40
C GLU A 542 -27.49 6.60 -27.84
N ARG A 543 -26.99 5.47 -28.32
CA ARG A 543 -27.45 4.15 -27.87
C ARG A 543 -27.03 3.83 -26.43
N ILE A 544 -25.84 4.22 -25.99
CA ILE A 544 -25.41 4.10 -24.58
C ILE A 544 -26.27 4.98 -23.69
N ASN A 545 -26.51 6.24 -24.08
CA ASN A 545 -27.37 7.15 -23.31
C ASN A 545 -28.81 6.61 -23.19
N ALA A 546 -29.38 6.12 -24.29
CA ALA A 546 -30.69 5.48 -24.29
C ALA A 546 -30.73 4.23 -23.39
N ALA A 547 -29.65 3.45 -23.36
CA ALA A 547 -29.53 2.32 -22.46
C ALA A 547 -29.46 2.76 -21.00
N ALA A 548 -28.68 3.79 -20.67
CA ALA A 548 -28.62 4.34 -19.31
C ALA A 548 -30.02 4.79 -18.83
N LEU A 549 -30.75 5.54 -19.67
CA LEU A 549 -32.14 5.97 -19.39
C LEU A 549 -33.11 4.79 -19.18
N HIS A 550 -32.87 3.64 -19.82
CA HIS A 550 -33.69 2.44 -19.67
C HIS A 550 -33.31 1.62 -18.42
N PHE A 551 -32.02 1.35 -18.21
CA PHE A 551 -31.55 0.42 -17.18
C PHE A 551 -31.43 1.05 -15.79
N LEU A 552 -31.02 2.33 -15.68
CA LEU A 552 -30.82 2.97 -14.39
C LEU A 552 -32.11 3.02 -13.54
N PRO A 553 -33.29 3.39 -14.08
CA PRO A 553 -34.52 3.37 -13.29
C PRO A 553 -34.90 1.97 -12.77
N LEU A 554 -34.70 0.93 -13.59
CA LEU A 554 -35.00 -0.45 -13.23
C LEU A 554 -34.11 -0.94 -12.08
N LEU A 555 -32.80 -0.71 -12.19
CA LEU A 555 -31.84 -1.11 -11.16
C LEU A 555 -32.01 -0.28 -9.87
N ASN A 556 -32.28 1.02 -9.99
CA ASN A 556 -32.58 1.88 -8.83
C ASN A 556 -33.85 1.41 -8.10
N ASN A 557 -34.87 0.96 -8.83
CA ASN A 557 -36.08 0.40 -8.23
C ASN A 557 -35.78 -0.89 -7.45
N LEU A 558 -34.96 -1.80 -8.00
CA LEU A 558 -34.52 -3.00 -7.27
C LEU A 558 -33.74 -2.65 -6.00
N SER A 559 -32.79 -1.72 -6.10
CA SER A 559 -32.02 -1.22 -4.94
C SER A 559 -32.97 -0.64 -3.88
N LYS A 560 -33.94 0.19 -4.28
CA LYS A 560 -34.95 0.75 -3.38
C LYS A 560 -35.80 -0.33 -2.69
N LYS A 561 -36.26 -1.34 -3.43
CA LYS A 561 -37.00 -2.49 -2.87
C LYS A 561 -36.19 -3.20 -1.79
N ILE A 562 -34.89 -3.41 -2.01
CA ILE A 562 -33.98 -4.02 -1.03
C ILE A 562 -33.82 -3.14 0.21
N LEU A 563 -33.59 -1.84 0.03
CA LEU A 563 -33.45 -0.90 1.16
C LEU A 563 -34.73 -0.82 2.00
N THR A 564 -35.90 -0.76 1.38
CA THR A 564 -37.19 -0.80 2.09
C THR A 564 -37.38 -2.13 2.83
N LYS A 565 -36.96 -3.25 2.25
CA LYS A 565 -37.00 -4.55 2.95
C LYS A 565 -36.06 -4.58 4.15
N ILE A 566 -34.86 -4.01 4.03
CA ILE A 566 -33.92 -3.86 5.16
C ILE A 566 -34.54 -3.02 6.28
N GLU A 567 -35.21 -1.92 5.93
CA GLU A 567 -35.89 -1.05 6.89
C GLU A 567 -36.97 -1.81 7.68
N ILE A 568 -37.82 -2.58 7.00
CA ILE A 568 -38.84 -3.43 7.65
C ILE A 568 -38.20 -4.44 8.61
N LEU A 569 -37.12 -5.10 8.19
CA LEU A 569 -36.47 -6.16 8.97
C LEU A 569 -35.63 -5.63 10.14
N LYS A 570 -35.36 -4.31 10.19
CA LYS A 570 -34.53 -3.67 11.22
C LYS A 570 -35.15 -3.76 12.62
N ASP A 571 -36.48 -3.67 12.68
CA ASP A 571 -37.24 -3.68 13.93
C ASP A 571 -37.57 -5.10 14.42
N GLU A 572 -37.27 -6.11 13.60
CA GLU A 572 -37.50 -7.52 13.90
C GLU A 572 -36.32 -8.17 14.68
N ARG A 573 -36.63 -9.10 15.60
CA ARG A 573 -35.59 -9.80 16.38
C ARG A 573 -34.90 -10.88 15.55
N LYS A 574 -33.56 -10.94 15.60
CA LYS A 574 -32.70 -11.99 14.99
C LYS A 574 -32.57 -11.94 13.46
N THR A 575 -32.75 -10.80 12.83
CA THR A 575 -32.60 -10.58 11.37
C THR A 575 -31.21 -10.11 10.93
N THR A 576 -30.25 -9.95 11.85
CA THR A 576 -28.92 -9.35 11.58
C THR A 576 -28.12 -10.04 10.47
N LYS A 577 -28.20 -11.38 10.37
CA LYS A 577 -27.54 -12.12 9.29
C LYS A 577 -28.19 -11.83 7.93
N THR A 578 -29.52 -11.86 7.87
CA THR A 578 -30.30 -11.57 6.67
C THR A 578 -30.12 -10.12 6.20
N ILE A 579 -30.03 -9.16 7.12
CA ILE A 579 -29.73 -7.76 6.79
C ILE A 579 -28.35 -7.65 6.11
N LYS A 580 -27.33 -8.34 6.62
CA LYS A 580 -26.00 -8.34 5.98
C LYS A 580 -26.03 -8.93 4.57
N GLU A 581 -26.76 -10.02 4.36
CA GLU A 581 -26.94 -10.64 3.05
C GLU A 581 -27.66 -9.69 2.07
N LEU A 582 -28.70 -8.98 2.54
CA LEU A 582 -29.40 -7.98 1.72
C LEU A 582 -28.51 -6.78 1.38
N ILE A 583 -27.65 -6.33 2.28
CA ILE A 583 -26.64 -5.29 2.01
C ILE A 583 -25.65 -5.78 0.94
N GLU A 584 -25.16 -7.02 1.04
CA GLU A 584 -24.29 -7.61 0.01
C GLU A 584 -25.00 -7.73 -1.35
N MET A 585 -26.30 -8.08 -1.37
CA MET A 585 -27.11 -8.10 -2.59
C MET A 585 -27.28 -6.70 -3.21
N ASP A 586 -27.62 -5.69 -2.40
CA ASP A 586 -27.76 -4.31 -2.87
C ASP A 586 -26.42 -3.78 -3.42
N ALA A 587 -25.30 -4.11 -2.77
CA ALA A 587 -23.97 -3.73 -3.26
C ALA A 587 -23.67 -4.30 -4.66
N ILE A 588 -24.17 -5.50 -5.01
CA ILE A 588 -24.03 -6.06 -6.36
C ILE A 588 -24.82 -5.25 -7.40
N ILE A 589 -26.06 -4.87 -7.07
CA ILE A 589 -26.92 -4.07 -7.96
C ILE A 589 -26.35 -2.65 -8.09
N TYR A 590 -25.91 -2.07 -6.99
CA TYR A 590 -25.33 -0.74 -6.96
C TYR A 590 -24.04 -0.63 -7.75
N LYS A 591 -23.20 -1.67 -7.70
CA LYS A 591 -22.01 -1.77 -8.56
C LYS A 591 -22.39 -1.68 -10.04
N GLN A 592 -23.49 -2.32 -10.46
CA GLN A 592 -23.96 -2.24 -11.85
C GLN A 592 -24.47 -0.83 -12.21
N ILE A 593 -25.18 -0.17 -11.29
CA ILE A 593 -25.61 1.23 -11.46
C ILE A 593 -24.40 2.14 -11.69
N GLN A 594 -23.36 2.02 -10.84
CA GLN A 594 -22.14 2.80 -10.97
C GLN A 594 -21.39 2.51 -12.28
N GLN A 595 -21.33 1.25 -12.71
CA GLN A 595 -20.71 0.87 -13.99
C GLN A 595 -21.43 1.49 -15.19
N ILE A 596 -22.76 1.53 -15.19
CA ILE A 596 -23.54 2.17 -16.26
C ILE A 596 -23.34 3.70 -16.26
N LYS A 597 -23.36 4.35 -15.10
CA LYS A 597 -23.04 5.79 -14.98
C LYS A 597 -21.64 6.13 -15.48
N LYS A 598 -20.65 5.28 -15.13
CA LYS A 598 -19.28 5.38 -15.65
C LYS A 598 -19.25 5.27 -17.17
N ALA A 599 -19.93 4.27 -17.74
CA ALA A 599 -19.99 4.06 -19.19
C ALA A 599 -20.62 5.25 -19.93
N GLU A 600 -21.68 5.84 -19.37
CA GLU A 600 -22.33 7.05 -19.90
C GLU A 600 -21.38 8.25 -19.88
N ALA A 601 -20.72 8.51 -18.74
CA ALA A 601 -19.76 9.60 -18.63
C ALA A 601 -18.59 9.44 -19.62
N MET A 602 -18.05 8.22 -19.75
CA MET A 602 -17.00 7.92 -20.74
C MET A 602 -17.45 8.13 -22.19
N ALA A 603 -18.70 7.76 -22.51
CA ALA A 603 -19.26 7.98 -23.84
C ALA A 603 -19.45 9.48 -24.15
N GLN A 604 -19.77 10.29 -23.13
CA GLN A 604 -19.89 11.74 -23.25
C GLN A 604 -18.53 12.41 -23.47
N SER A 605 -17.51 12.04 -22.69
CA SER A 605 -16.17 12.60 -22.78
C SER A 605 -15.42 12.17 -24.04
N ALA A 606 -15.74 11.02 -24.65
CA ALA A 606 -15.08 10.55 -25.87
C ALA A 606 -15.22 11.51 -27.07
N SER A 607 -16.13 12.49 -27.02
CA SER A 607 -16.32 13.53 -28.05
C SER A 607 -15.59 14.84 -27.76
N GLY A 608 -15.06 15.03 -26.55
CA GLY A 608 -14.36 16.25 -26.12
C GLY A 608 -12.94 15.94 -25.65
N ASN A 609 -12.07 16.96 -25.62
CA ASN A 609 -10.73 16.82 -25.02
C ASN A 609 -10.74 16.76 -23.48
N GLU A 610 -11.93 16.64 -22.85
CA GLU A 610 -12.10 16.72 -21.41
C GLU A 610 -11.62 15.45 -20.70
N ILE A 611 -10.91 15.65 -19.59
CA ILE A 611 -10.42 14.56 -18.73
C ILE A 611 -11.57 14.15 -17.82
N LEU A 612 -11.97 12.87 -17.88
CA LEU A 612 -12.91 12.28 -16.94
C LEU A 612 -12.34 12.36 -15.51
N THR A 613 -13.02 13.11 -14.65
CA THR A 613 -12.66 13.21 -13.22
C THR A 613 -13.59 12.35 -12.36
N LYS A 614 -13.16 12.01 -11.13
CA LYS A 614 -14.02 11.35 -10.13
C LYS A 614 -15.34 12.10 -9.91
N GLU A 615 -15.30 13.43 -9.93
CA GLU A 615 -16.48 14.28 -9.69
C GLU A 615 -17.52 14.20 -10.82
N MET A 616 -17.09 13.95 -12.06
CA MET A 616 -17.99 13.77 -13.21
C MET A 616 -18.69 12.40 -13.21
N ILE A 617 -18.12 11.41 -12.54
CA ILE A 617 -18.55 10.01 -12.58
C ILE A 617 -19.30 9.60 -11.30
N ASN A 618 -18.77 10.04 -10.16
CA ASN A 618 -19.35 9.80 -8.86
C ASN A 618 -19.98 11.11 -8.39
N SER A 619 -21.31 11.15 -8.38
CA SER A 619 -22.05 12.06 -7.50
C SER A 619 -21.67 11.72 -6.05
N VAL A 620 -20.59 12.34 -5.56
CA VAL A 620 -20.09 12.19 -4.18
C VAL A 620 -21.23 12.34 -3.17
N ASN A 621 -22.25 13.14 -3.51
CA ASN A 621 -23.48 13.30 -2.74
C ASN A 621 -24.36 12.04 -2.72
N GLU A 622 -24.59 11.35 -3.84
CA GLU A 622 -25.39 10.12 -3.86
C GLU A 622 -24.69 8.96 -3.12
N ASN A 623 -23.36 8.83 -3.26
CA ASN A 623 -22.58 7.85 -2.50
C ASN A 623 -22.70 8.15 -0.99
N LYS A 624 -22.53 9.41 -0.58
CA LYS A 624 -22.67 9.83 0.83
C LYS A 624 -24.08 9.64 1.37
N GLU A 625 -25.11 9.97 0.59
CA GLU A 625 -26.51 9.76 0.96
C GLU A 625 -26.82 8.28 1.10
N LYS A 626 -26.32 7.43 0.21
CA LYS A 626 -26.52 5.97 0.30
C LYS A 626 -25.77 5.35 1.46
N ILE A 627 -24.52 5.75 1.71
CA ILE A 627 -23.76 5.35 2.89
C ILE A 627 -24.51 5.78 4.15
N LYS A 628 -24.93 7.04 4.25
CA LYS A 628 -25.76 7.52 5.37
C LYS A 628 -27.04 6.73 5.52
N THR A 629 -27.75 6.46 4.44
CA THR A 629 -29.00 5.67 4.47
C THR A 629 -28.74 4.28 5.04
N ILE A 630 -27.70 3.59 4.57
CA ILE A 630 -27.36 2.24 5.04
C ILE A 630 -26.75 2.26 6.44
N ASP A 631 -25.98 3.28 6.79
CA ASP A 631 -25.44 3.48 8.14
C ASP A 631 -26.54 3.82 9.13
N ASP A 632 -27.51 4.65 8.78
CA ASP A 632 -28.73 4.90 9.56
C ASP A 632 -29.53 3.59 9.68
N LEU A 633 -29.58 2.78 8.62
CA LEU A 633 -30.18 1.45 8.62
C LEU A 633 -29.40 0.42 9.48
N SER A 634 -28.09 0.58 9.65
CA SER A 634 -27.25 -0.34 10.42
C SER A 634 -27.06 0.10 11.88
N THR A 635 -27.04 1.41 12.17
CA THR A 635 -26.78 2.00 13.49
C THR A 635 -27.92 1.82 14.49
N ILE A 636 -29.16 1.54 14.06
CA ILE A 636 -30.22 1.11 14.99
C ILE A 636 -29.96 -0.29 15.57
N GLN A 637 -28.98 -1.05 15.04
CA GLN A 637 -28.48 -2.26 15.72
C GLN A 637 -27.80 -1.97 17.07
N CYS A 638 -27.50 -0.72 17.41
CA CYS A 638 -27.02 -0.35 18.76
C CYS A 638 -28.11 0.16 19.72
N ASN A 639 -29.26 0.62 19.24
CA ASN A 639 -30.31 1.22 20.09
C ASN A 639 -31.44 0.25 20.48
N SER A 640 -31.53 -0.95 19.91
CA SER A 640 -32.49 -1.98 20.37
C SER A 640 -32.09 -2.69 21.68
N LYS A 641 -31.04 -2.22 22.35
CA LYS A 641 -30.73 -2.54 23.77
C LYS A 641 -31.10 -1.41 24.74
N SER A 642 -31.65 -0.28 24.31
CA SER A 642 -31.88 0.90 25.16
C SER A 642 -33.34 1.35 25.26
N GLN A 643 -34.28 0.40 25.36
CA GLN A 643 -35.62 0.66 25.90
C GLN A 643 -36.11 -0.52 26.77
N LYS A 644 -35.29 -0.87 27.77
CA LYS A 644 -35.86 -1.31 29.06
C LYS A 644 -35.66 -0.15 30.02
N GLU A 645 -36.73 0.21 30.70
CA GLU A 645 -36.83 1.27 31.69
C GLU A 645 -35.55 1.46 32.50
N ALA A 646 -35.19 2.72 32.71
CA ALA A 646 -34.03 3.16 33.47
C ALA A 646 -33.99 2.47 34.85
N LYS A 647 -33.14 1.45 34.96
CA LYS A 647 -32.43 1.13 36.20
C LYS A 647 -30.96 1.37 35.93
N GLU A 648 -30.38 2.23 36.77
CA GLU A 648 -29.02 2.76 36.72
C GLU A 648 -27.99 1.74 36.20
N LYS A 649 -27.23 2.14 35.16
CA LYS A 649 -26.04 1.41 34.71
C LYS A 649 -24.98 1.47 35.82
N LYS A 650 -24.75 0.35 36.52
CA LYS A 650 -23.48 0.12 37.22
C LYS A 650 -22.37 -0.15 36.19
N GLU A 651 -21.21 0.43 36.43
CA GLU A 651 -19.98 0.29 35.63
C GLU A 651 -19.68 -1.17 35.29
N LYS A 652 -19.24 -1.46 34.06
CA LYS A 652 -18.80 -2.80 33.65
C LYS A 652 -17.46 -3.11 34.31
N THR A 653 -17.51 -3.74 35.48
CA THR A 653 -16.36 -4.38 36.12
C THR A 653 -15.80 -5.53 35.27
N ASP A 654 -14.48 -5.59 35.12
CA ASP A 654 -13.76 -6.66 34.42
C ASP A 654 -14.23 -8.04 34.90
N THR A 655 -14.72 -8.87 33.98
CA THR A 655 -15.31 -10.16 34.31
C THR A 655 -14.29 -11.12 34.93
N LYS A 656 -12.99 -10.98 34.67
CA LYS A 656 -11.95 -11.77 35.34
C LYS A 656 -11.78 -11.31 36.79
N LYS A 657 -11.78 -9.99 37.03
CA LYS A 657 -11.64 -9.38 38.35
C LYS A 657 -12.76 -9.82 39.30
N ILE A 658 -14.00 -9.90 38.82
CA ILE A 658 -15.13 -10.42 39.63
C ILE A 658 -14.91 -11.90 40.02
N SER A 659 -14.34 -12.72 39.14
CA SER A 659 -14.01 -14.13 39.46
C SER A 659 -12.95 -14.21 40.54
N PHE A 660 -11.95 -13.34 40.47
CA PHE A 660 -10.84 -13.27 41.41
C PHE A 660 -11.28 -12.74 42.79
N GLU A 661 -12.10 -11.69 42.84
CA GLU A 661 -12.66 -11.15 44.08
C GLU A 661 -13.54 -12.18 44.80
N LEU A 662 -14.38 -12.92 44.05
CA LEU A 662 -15.19 -13.98 44.63
C LEU A 662 -14.33 -15.14 45.16
N TYR A 663 -13.24 -15.48 44.49
CA TYR A 663 -12.29 -16.47 44.98
C TYR A 663 -11.56 -16.00 46.25
N GLN A 664 -11.09 -14.75 46.30
CA GLN A 664 -10.49 -14.15 47.50
C GLN A 664 -11.48 -14.06 48.68
N SER A 665 -12.78 -13.98 48.41
CA SER A 665 -13.82 -14.03 49.45
C SER A 665 -14.09 -15.44 50.03
N GLY A 666 -13.36 -16.46 49.57
CA GLY A 666 -13.41 -17.83 50.12
C GLY A 666 -14.32 -18.81 49.36
N LEU A 667 -14.87 -18.43 48.21
CA LEU A 667 -15.68 -19.33 47.37
C LEU A 667 -14.78 -20.23 46.51
N ASN A 668 -15.14 -21.51 46.39
CA ASN A 668 -14.44 -22.43 45.49
C ASN A 668 -14.90 -22.28 44.01
N ILE A 669 -14.16 -22.87 43.07
CA ILE A 669 -14.39 -22.70 41.61
C ILE A 669 -15.82 -23.07 41.20
N GLU A 670 -16.36 -24.16 41.76
CA GLU A 670 -17.70 -24.67 41.46
C GLU A 670 -18.79 -23.73 41.99
N GLN A 671 -18.61 -23.21 43.20
CA GLN A 671 -19.50 -22.21 43.79
C GLN A 671 -19.47 -20.90 43.01
N ILE A 672 -18.30 -20.46 42.54
CA ILE A 672 -18.18 -19.26 41.69
C ILE A 672 -18.86 -19.50 40.34
N ALA A 673 -18.69 -20.68 39.73
CA ALA A 673 -19.32 -21.04 38.47
C ALA A 673 -20.85 -21.00 38.59
N LEU A 674 -21.40 -21.58 39.67
CA LEU A 674 -22.82 -21.55 39.98
C LEU A 674 -23.32 -20.12 40.25
N HIS A 675 -22.61 -19.38 41.11
CA HIS A 675 -22.95 -18.01 41.50
C HIS A 675 -22.95 -17.05 40.30
N ARG A 676 -22.02 -17.25 39.36
CA ARG A 676 -21.90 -16.41 38.16
C ARG A 676 -22.64 -16.93 36.95
N LYS A 677 -23.27 -18.12 37.03
CA LYS A 677 -23.89 -18.83 35.91
C LYS A 677 -22.91 -19.01 34.72
N LEU A 678 -21.65 -19.33 35.03
CA LEU A 678 -20.60 -19.61 34.07
C LEU A 678 -20.19 -21.09 34.16
N THR A 679 -19.52 -21.61 33.14
CA THR A 679 -18.96 -22.95 33.21
C THR A 679 -17.73 -22.96 34.13
N VAL A 680 -17.51 -24.07 34.83
CA VAL A 680 -16.30 -24.29 35.67
C VAL A 680 -15.03 -23.97 34.87
N PHE A 681 -14.95 -24.43 33.63
CA PHE A 681 -13.85 -24.16 32.70
C PHE A 681 -13.58 -22.66 32.48
N THR A 682 -14.62 -21.83 32.47
CA THR A 682 -14.49 -20.37 32.29
C THR A 682 -13.94 -19.71 33.55
N ILE A 683 -14.36 -20.18 34.74
CA ILE A 683 -13.81 -19.71 36.02
C ILE A 683 -12.34 -20.12 36.18
N GLU A 684 -11.99 -21.35 35.81
CA GLU A 684 -10.59 -21.80 35.76
C GLU A 684 -9.73 -20.91 34.87
N ASN A 685 -10.21 -20.53 33.67
CA ASN A 685 -9.47 -19.63 32.78
C ASN A 685 -9.31 -18.22 33.37
N HIS A 686 -10.32 -17.73 34.11
CA HIS A 686 -10.21 -16.46 34.81
C HIS A 686 -9.16 -16.52 35.94
N LEU A 687 -9.14 -17.59 36.74
CA LEU A 687 -8.20 -17.72 37.85
C LEU A 687 -6.77 -18.05 37.38
N ALA A 688 -6.62 -18.87 36.33
CA ALA A 688 -5.33 -19.15 35.71
C ALA A 688 -4.65 -17.88 35.17
N TYR A 689 -5.43 -16.90 34.69
CA TYR A 689 -4.89 -15.59 34.34
C TYR A 689 -4.21 -14.91 35.54
N TYR A 690 -4.80 -14.96 36.75
CA TYR A 690 -4.20 -14.37 37.95
C TYR A 690 -3.04 -15.20 38.52
N VAL A 691 -3.01 -16.53 38.29
CA VAL A 691 -1.82 -17.36 38.56
C VAL A 691 -0.65 -16.96 37.64
N SER A 692 -0.92 -16.68 36.35
CA SER A 692 0.12 -16.20 35.42
C SER A 692 0.58 -14.75 35.66
N LEU A 693 -0.11 -14.01 36.53
CA LEU A 693 0.31 -12.69 37.02
C LEU A 693 0.97 -12.76 38.41
N GLY A 694 1.08 -13.96 39.00
CA GLY A 694 1.64 -14.14 40.36
C GLY A 694 0.72 -13.68 41.50
N MET A 695 -0.55 -13.36 41.23
CA MET A 695 -1.50 -12.87 42.24
C MET A 695 -2.21 -14.00 43.01
N LEU A 696 -2.14 -15.24 42.50
CA LEU A 696 -2.62 -16.44 43.18
C LEU A 696 -1.50 -17.50 43.18
N ALA A 697 -1.28 -18.14 44.33
CA ALA A 697 -0.36 -19.26 44.44
C ALA A 697 -0.91 -20.48 43.69
N ILE A 698 -0.04 -21.18 42.94
CA ILE A 698 -0.42 -22.40 42.23
C ILE A 698 -0.81 -23.53 43.19
N ASP A 699 -0.21 -23.56 44.39
CA ASP A 699 -0.46 -24.59 45.41
C ASP A 699 -1.92 -24.59 45.92
N ASN A 700 -2.68 -23.54 45.64
CA ASN A 700 -4.11 -23.49 45.92
C ASN A 700 -4.97 -24.29 44.92
N PHE A 701 -4.37 -24.74 43.80
CA PHE A 701 -5.06 -25.39 42.69
C PHE A 701 -4.47 -26.74 42.30
N VAL A 702 -3.16 -26.93 42.50
CA VAL A 702 -2.45 -28.15 42.10
C VAL A 702 -1.41 -28.49 43.17
N ASP A 703 -1.32 -29.78 43.53
CA ASP A 703 -0.32 -30.26 44.50
C ASP A 703 1.12 -30.00 44.03
N GLU A 704 2.02 -29.73 44.97
CA GLU A 704 3.41 -29.31 44.69
C GLU A 704 4.19 -30.32 43.84
N GLU A 705 4.02 -31.61 44.10
CA GLU A 705 4.65 -32.69 43.32
C GLU A 705 4.13 -32.72 41.88
N LYS A 706 2.82 -32.47 41.69
CA LYS A 706 2.17 -32.55 40.38
C LYS A 706 2.57 -31.39 39.47
N TRP A 707 2.51 -30.15 39.96
CA TRP A 707 2.83 -29.01 39.10
C TRP A 707 4.32 -28.94 38.76
N LYS A 708 5.22 -29.37 39.66
CA LYS A 708 6.67 -29.48 39.36
C LYS A 708 6.95 -30.51 38.27
N ASN A 709 6.26 -31.64 38.28
CA ASN A 709 6.40 -32.65 37.25
C ASN A 709 5.88 -32.13 35.89
N ILE A 710 4.71 -31.46 35.89
CA ILE A 710 4.15 -30.83 34.68
C ILE A 710 5.12 -29.81 34.07
N ILE A 711 5.75 -28.95 34.89
CA ILE A 711 6.75 -27.97 34.41
C ILE A 711 7.97 -28.66 33.81
N THR A 712 8.41 -29.77 34.40
CA THR A 712 9.54 -30.56 33.87
C THR A 712 9.20 -31.08 32.48
N VAL A 713 8.00 -31.63 32.29
CA VAL A 713 7.51 -32.08 30.97
C VAL A 713 7.41 -30.92 29.98
N CYS A 714 6.88 -29.75 30.39
CA CYS A 714 6.81 -28.57 29.54
C CYS A 714 8.19 -28.14 29.00
N LYS A 715 9.23 -28.21 29.86
CA LYS A 715 10.63 -27.92 29.46
C LYS A 715 11.18 -28.96 28.49
N THR A 716 10.86 -30.25 28.70
CA THR A 716 11.35 -31.34 27.84
C THR A 716 10.75 -31.30 26.43
N ILE A 717 9.47 -30.95 26.29
CA ILE A 717 8.79 -30.92 24.97
C ILE A 717 8.81 -29.53 24.31
N ASN A 718 9.28 -28.50 25.03
CA ASN A 718 9.30 -27.09 24.60
C ASN A 718 7.96 -26.60 24.02
N SER A 719 6.85 -26.98 24.68
CA SER A 719 5.49 -26.62 24.29
C SER A 719 4.63 -26.33 25.53
N THR A 720 3.68 -25.40 25.38
CA THR A 720 2.70 -25.03 26.40
C THR A 720 1.27 -25.43 26.01
N LYS A 721 1.09 -26.29 24.99
CA LYS A 721 -0.24 -26.75 24.57
C LYS A 721 -0.75 -27.86 25.48
N LEU A 722 -1.94 -27.67 26.05
CA LEU A 722 -2.56 -28.58 27.01
C LEU A 722 -2.68 -30.02 26.51
N SER A 723 -3.04 -30.21 25.23
CA SER A 723 -3.22 -31.54 24.63
C SER A 723 -1.91 -32.32 24.49
N GLU A 724 -0.81 -31.65 24.13
CA GLU A 724 0.51 -32.26 23.94
C GLU A 724 1.14 -32.65 25.28
N ILE A 725 0.88 -31.85 26.33
CA ILE A 725 1.33 -32.13 27.70
C ILE A 725 0.53 -33.29 28.32
N MET A 726 -0.79 -33.33 28.06
CA MET A 726 -1.66 -34.41 28.55
C MET A 726 -1.27 -35.78 27.99
N GLU A 727 -0.92 -35.85 26.70
CA GLU A 727 -0.49 -37.09 26.04
C GLU A 727 0.78 -37.71 26.67
N LYS A 728 1.62 -36.89 27.32
CA LYS A 728 2.86 -37.31 27.98
C LYS A 728 2.69 -37.70 29.46
N LEU A 729 1.70 -37.13 30.15
CA LEU A 729 1.53 -37.27 31.61
C LEU A 729 0.56 -38.39 32.01
N GLY A 730 -0.28 -38.88 31.10
CA GLY A 730 -1.23 -39.97 31.36
C GLY A 730 -2.44 -39.56 32.22
N GLU A 731 -3.26 -40.53 32.60
CA GLU A 731 -4.58 -40.30 33.26
C GLU A 731 -4.49 -39.82 34.72
N GLU A 732 -3.30 -39.79 35.33
CA GLU A 732 -3.10 -39.29 36.71
C GLU A 732 -3.17 -37.75 36.83
N TYR A 733 -3.18 -37.02 35.71
CA TYR A 733 -3.19 -35.56 35.65
C TYR A 733 -4.45 -35.06 34.94
N THR A 734 -5.10 -34.04 35.49
CA THR A 734 -6.29 -33.42 34.89
C THR A 734 -5.92 -32.24 33.98
N TYR A 735 -6.80 -31.90 33.04
CA TYR A 735 -6.63 -30.69 32.20
C TYR A 735 -6.56 -29.41 33.04
N THR A 736 -7.17 -29.42 34.22
CA THR A 736 -7.13 -28.32 35.19
C THR A 736 -5.73 -28.21 35.81
N ASP A 737 -5.11 -29.32 36.20
CA ASP A 737 -3.74 -29.36 36.74
C ASP A 737 -2.73 -28.78 35.74
N ILE A 738 -2.83 -29.19 34.48
CA ILE A 738 -1.94 -28.72 33.42
C ILE A 738 -2.16 -27.23 33.15
N LYS A 739 -3.40 -26.75 33.16
CA LYS A 739 -3.74 -25.35 32.89
C LYS A 739 -3.15 -24.39 33.91
N PHE A 740 -3.30 -24.68 35.21
CA PHE A 740 -2.71 -23.84 36.25
C PHE A 740 -1.18 -23.93 36.26
N SER A 741 -0.61 -25.12 36.01
CA SER A 741 0.84 -25.33 35.90
C SER A 741 1.49 -24.58 34.74
N VAL A 742 0.84 -24.56 33.57
CA VAL A 742 1.30 -23.80 32.39
C VAL A 742 1.19 -22.30 32.64
N ALA A 743 0.11 -21.83 33.28
CA ALA A 743 -0.05 -20.42 33.65
C ALA A 743 1.07 -19.95 34.59
N TYR A 744 1.43 -20.76 35.58
CA TYR A 744 2.56 -20.49 36.46
C TYR A 744 3.91 -20.51 35.72
N TYR A 745 4.14 -21.49 34.83
CA TYR A 745 5.34 -21.57 33.99
C TYR A 745 5.52 -20.34 33.09
N GLN A 746 4.42 -19.80 32.54
CA GLN A 746 4.45 -18.58 31.74
C GLN A 746 4.82 -17.33 32.55
N ASN A 747 4.50 -17.28 33.84
CA ASN A 747 4.95 -16.21 34.73
C ASN A 747 6.45 -16.31 35.03
N ALA A 748 6.92 -17.50 35.41
CA ALA A 748 8.33 -17.74 35.78
C ALA A 748 9.33 -17.44 34.63
N ASN A 749 8.88 -17.51 33.37
CA ASN A 749 9.69 -17.16 32.21
C ASN A 749 9.57 -15.69 31.77
N LYS A 750 8.60 -14.92 32.28
CA LYS A 750 8.51 -13.47 32.02
C LYS A 750 9.55 -12.66 32.79
N GLU A 751 10.06 -13.16 33.92
CA GLU A 751 11.11 -12.50 34.70
C GLU A 751 12.54 -12.74 34.15
N LYS A 752 12.69 -13.46 33.03
CA LYS A 752 13.98 -13.75 32.39
C LYS A 752 14.09 -13.29 30.92
N ILE A 753 13.23 -12.37 30.48
CA ILE A 753 13.27 -11.74 29.14
C ILE A 753 13.46 -10.23 29.28
#